data_AF-A0AAV6QJ67-F1
#
_entry.id   AF-A0AAV6QJ67-F1
#
_cell.length_a   1.000
_cell.length_b   1.000
_cell.length_c   1.000
_cell.angle_alpha   90.00
_cell.angle_beta   90.00
_cell.angle_gamma   90.00
#
_symmetry.space_group_name_H-M   'P 1'
#
loop_
_entity.id
_entity.type
_entity.pdbx_description
1 polymer ?
#
loop_
_entity_poly.entity_id
_entity_poly.type
_entity_poly.pdbx_seq_one_letter_code
_entity_poly.pdbx_strand_id
1 'polypeptide(L)'
;MSVDPEMECFGPAAIYLRKPERERIEAQNTPFDAKSSYFVTEPTEMYLKGKLTKREGGKATVETLTGKTITVKEDEIFPMNPPKFDKIEDMAMMTHLSEPSVLYNLKERYAAWMIYTYSGLFCVTVNPYKWLPVYDAKVVSGYRGKKRIEAPPHIFSISDNAYQFMLQDRENQSILITGESGAGKTVNTKRVIQYFATIAVAGGKKTDNIPGKMQGSLEDQIIAANPLLEAYGNAKTVRNDNSSRFGKFIRIHFGTTGKLASADIETYLLEKSRVTFQLSAERSYHIFYQLTTGHKPELIEALLITTNPYDYPMISHGEITVKSINDIEEFIATDEISDLTEQLGETGKTIHELEKAKKSAEAEKSELQTALEEAEAALEHEESKILRVQLELTQVKSEIDRKIAEKDEEIEQIKRNSQRVIESMQSTLDAEVRSRNDAIRIKKKMEGDLNEMEIQLSHANRQASEAQKQLRNVQGQLKDAQLHLDEAIRSQEDMKEQVAMVERRNNLMLAEIEELRAALEQTERGRKVAETELVDASERVGLLHSQNTSLINTKKKLEADLIQIQGEVEDAVQEARNAEEKAKKAITDAAMMAEELKKEQDTSAHLERMKKNLEVTVKDLQHRLDEAENLAMKGGKKQLQKLEARVRELEGEVDSEQRRGADAIKGVRKYERRVKELTYQTEEDKKNISRLQDLVDKLQLKVKSYKRQAEESEEQANSHLSRYRKVQHEMEEAQERADIAESQVNKLRAKSREIVKTKETGE
;
A
#
# COMPACT_ATOMS: atom_id res chain seq x y z
N MET A 1 10.10 -42.22 6.32
CA MET A 1 9.90 -40.91 5.66
C MET A 1 11.14 -40.09 5.95
N SER A 2 12.00 -39.83 4.97
CA SER A 2 13.12 -38.89 5.19
C SER A 2 12.50 -37.49 5.19
N VAL A 3 12.36 -36.90 6.37
CA VAL A 3 11.86 -35.54 6.53
C VAL A 3 13.00 -34.61 6.11
N ASP A 4 12.77 -33.80 5.08
CA ASP A 4 13.66 -32.72 4.68
C ASP A 4 13.78 -31.75 5.88
N PRO A 5 14.95 -31.63 6.55
CA PRO A 5 15.04 -30.93 7.84
C PRO A 5 14.56 -29.47 7.77
N GLU A 6 14.76 -28.82 6.62
CA GLU A 6 14.30 -27.44 6.38
C GLU A 6 12.77 -27.31 6.35
N MET A 7 12.06 -28.40 6.06
CA MET A 7 10.61 -28.41 5.94
C MET A 7 9.89 -28.73 7.25
N GLU A 8 10.62 -29.16 8.28
CA GLU A 8 10.05 -29.55 9.58
C GLU A 8 9.29 -28.39 10.27
N CYS A 9 9.77 -27.15 10.09
CA CYS A 9 9.12 -25.96 10.65
C CYS A 9 7.70 -25.71 10.12
N PHE A 10 7.33 -26.31 8.98
CA PHE A 10 6.00 -26.19 8.39
C PHE A 10 5.04 -27.31 8.83
N GLY A 11 5.52 -28.34 9.53
CA GLY A 11 4.69 -29.43 10.06
C GLY A 11 3.80 -30.08 8.98
N PRO A 12 2.49 -30.28 9.24
CA PRO A 12 1.57 -30.88 8.26
C PRO A 12 1.45 -30.12 6.93
N ALA A 13 1.82 -28.83 6.90
CA ALA A 13 1.77 -28.02 5.69
C ALA A 13 2.90 -28.34 4.70
N ALA A 14 3.99 -28.99 5.15
CA ALA A 14 5.20 -29.21 4.36
C ALA A 14 4.92 -29.83 2.98
N ILE A 15 4.09 -30.88 2.93
CA ILE A 15 3.76 -31.63 1.70
C ILE A 15 2.99 -30.80 0.65
N TYR A 16 2.37 -29.69 1.07
CA TYR A 16 1.62 -28.74 0.24
C TYR A 16 2.47 -27.53 -0.18
N LEU A 17 3.67 -27.40 0.38
CA LEU A 17 4.61 -26.30 0.07
C LEU A 17 5.77 -26.79 -0.80
N ARG A 18 6.37 -27.93 -0.45
CA ARG A 18 7.48 -28.56 -1.17
C ARG A 18 7.40 -30.07 -1.05
N LYS A 19 7.67 -30.78 -2.15
CA LYS A 19 7.72 -32.24 -2.13
C LYS A 19 8.95 -32.76 -1.39
N PRO A 20 8.86 -33.93 -0.74
CA PRO A 20 10.00 -34.56 -0.09
C PRO A 20 11.19 -34.65 -1.04
N GLU A 21 12.39 -34.47 -0.51
CA GLU A 21 13.63 -34.51 -1.29
C GLU A 21 13.71 -35.77 -2.17
N ARG A 22 13.32 -36.93 -1.64
CA ARG A 22 13.26 -38.19 -2.39
C ARG A 22 12.40 -38.12 -3.64
N GLU A 23 11.18 -37.57 -3.54
CA GLU A 23 10.27 -37.43 -4.69
C GLU A 23 10.83 -36.42 -5.71
N ARG A 24 11.48 -35.36 -5.25
CA ARG A 24 12.14 -34.37 -6.11
C ARG A 24 13.29 -35.01 -6.89
N ILE A 25 14.17 -35.75 -6.23
CA ILE A 25 15.30 -36.44 -6.86
C ILE A 25 14.80 -37.48 -7.87
N GLU A 26 13.74 -38.23 -7.55
CA GLU A 26 13.14 -39.20 -8.47
C GLU A 26 12.59 -38.52 -9.73
N ALA A 27 11.83 -37.43 -9.56
CA ALA A 27 11.29 -36.67 -10.68
C ALA A 27 12.39 -36.06 -11.56
N GLN A 28 13.43 -35.49 -10.96
CA GLN A 28 14.55 -34.85 -11.67
C GLN A 28 15.42 -35.85 -12.46
N ASN A 29 15.42 -37.12 -12.06
CA ASN A 29 16.15 -38.20 -12.74
C ASN A 29 15.33 -38.94 -13.80
N THR A 30 14.11 -38.47 -14.11
CA THR A 30 13.27 -39.07 -15.16
C THR A 30 13.99 -39.00 -16.52
N PRO A 31 13.96 -40.05 -17.36
CA PRO A 31 14.55 -40.01 -18.70
C PRO A 31 13.95 -38.89 -19.54
N PHE A 32 14.82 -38.12 -20.23
CA PHE A 32 14.41 -37.00 -21.05
C PHE A 32 15.31 -36.84 -22.28
N ASP A 33 14.70 -36.63 -23.44
CA ASP A 33 15.40 -36.35 -24.68
C ASP A 33 15.04 -34.95 -25.19
N ALA A 34 15.96 -34.01 -25.00
CA ALA A 34 15.78 -32.61 -25.39
C ALA A 34 15.53 -32.42 -26.89
N LYS A 35 15.94 -33.36 -27.74
CA LYS A 35 15.74 -33.25 -29.20
C LYS A 35 14.34 -33.67 -29.64
N SER A 36 13.64 -34.46 -28.83
CA SER A 36 12.34 -35.01 -29.20
C SER A 36 11.21 -34.62 -28.24
N SER A 37 11.46 -34.19 -27.01
CA SER A 37 10.42 -33.77 -26.06
C SER A 37 9.88 -32.35 -26.36
N TYR A 38 8.65 -32.28 -26.88
CA TYR A 38 7.98 -31.04 -27.28
C TYR A 38 6.54 -30.96 -26.75
N PHE A 39 6.08 -29.75 -26.51
CA PHE A 39 4.66 -29.41 -26.46
C PHE A 39 4.16 -29.15 -27.89
N VAL A 40 2.93 -29.56 -28.17
CA VAL A 40 2.23 -29.32 -29.45
C VAL A 40 0.89 -28.67 -29.17
N THR A 41 0.47 -27.72 -30.01
CA THR A 41 -0.86 -27.12 -29.91
C THR A 41 -1.96 -28.13 -30.25
N GLU A 42 -3.07 -28.06 -29.52
CA GLU A 42 -4.26 -28.85 -29.80
C GLU A 42 -5.53 -28.03 -29.49
N PRO A 43 -6.57 -28.05 -30.35
CA PRO A 43 -7.72 -27.15 -30.20
C PRO A 43 -8.52 -27.27 -28.89
N THR A 44 -8.48 -28.42 -28.21
CA THR A 44 -9.32 -28.72 -27.05
C THR A 44 -8.61 -28.43 -25.72
N GLU A 45 -7.38 -28.92 -25.57
CA GLU A 45 -6.56 -28.81 -24.36
C GLU A 45 -5.51 -27.69 -24.44
N MET A 46 -5.50 -26.94 -25.55
CA MET A 46 -4.50 -25.95 -25.96
C MET A 46 -3.11 -26.52 -26.22
N TYR A 47 -2.53 -27.27 -25.28
CA TYR A 47 -1.16 -27.78 -25.36
C TYR A 47 -1.05 -29.20 -24.81
N LEU A 48 -0.46 -30.11 -25.60
CA LEU A 48 -0.18 -31.50 -25.20
C LEU A 48 1.32 -31.78 -25.19
N LYS A 49 1.77 -32.58 -24.21
CA LYS A 49 3.13 -33.15 -24.21
C LYS A 49 3.23 -34.25 -25.27
N GLY A 50 4.36 -34.32 -25.96
CA GLY A 50 4.60 -35.35 -26.95
C GLY A 50 6.06 -35.49 -27.39
N LYS A 51 6.28 -36.45 -28.27
CA LYS A 51 7.55 -36.74 -28.91
C LYS A 51 7.52 -36.29 -30.37
N LEU A 52 8.39 -35.38 -30.74
CA LEU A 52 8.62 -34.98 -32.12
C LEU A 52 9.15 -36.18 -32.92
N THR A 53 8.43 -36.56 -33.97
CA THR A 53 8.78 -37.70 -34.82
C THR A 53 9.33 -37.26 -36.18
N LYS A 54 8.82 -36.15 -36.74
CA LYS A 54 9.20 -35.68 -38.08
C LYS A 54 9.15 -34.16 -38.20
N ARG A 55 10.09 -33.59 -38.96
CA ARG A 55 10.06 -32.21 -39.47
C ARG A 55 10.27 -32.22 -40.97
N GLU A 56 9.28 -31.74 -41.73
CA GLU A 56 9.34 -31.68 -43.19
C GLU A 56 8.43 -30.57 -43.72
N GLY A 57 8.90 -29.81 -44.71
CA GLY A 57 8.08 -28.82 -45.42
C GLY A 57 7.49 -27.71 -44.53
N GLY A 58 8.21 -27.29 -43.49
CA GLY A 58 7.76 -26.26 -42.53
C GLY A 58 6.68 -26.74 -41.54
N LYS A 59 6.48 -28.05 -41.44
CA LYS A 59 5.55 -28.68 -40.50
C LYS A 59 6.29 -29.65 -39.58
N ALA A 60 5.78 -29.76 -38.35
CA ALA A 60 6.26 -30.71 -37.35
C ALA A 60 5.15 -31.72 -37.03
N THR A 61 5.53 -33.00 -36.98
CA THR A 61 4.66 -34.09 -36.53
C THR A 61 5.09 -34.53 -35.13
N VAL A 62 4.17 -34.47 -34.17
CA VAL A 62 4.39 -34.83 -32.77
C VAL A 62 3.42 -35.95 -32.39
N GLU A 63 3.96 -37.03 -31.84
CA GLU A 63 3.19 -38.10 -31.21
C GLU A 63 2.95 -37.73 -29.74
N THR A 64 1.71 -37.44 -29.37
CA THR A 64 1.34 -37.03 -28.01
C THR A 64 1.45 -38.19 -27.03
N LEU A 65 1.62 -37.90 -25.74
CA LEU A 65 1.59 -38.90 -24.67
C LEU A 65 0.23 -39.63 -24.57
N THR A 66 -0.82 -39.09 -25.18
CA THR A 66 -2.14 -39.71 -25.30
C THR A 66 -2.27 -40.67 -26.48
N GLY A 67 -1.19 -40.87 -27.25
CA GLY A 67 -1.13 -41.75 -28.42
C GLY A 67 -1.70 -41.14 -29.71
N LYS A 68 -2.02 -39.85 -29.74
CA LYS A 68 -2.49 -39.15 -30.94
C LYS A 68 -1.30 -38.56 -31.70
N THR A 69 -1.29 -38.69 -33.01
CA THR A 69 -0.29 -38.00 -33.85
C THR A 69 -0.87 -36.70 -34.37
N ILE A 70 -0.22 -35.59 -34.06
CA ILE A 70 -0.64 -34.24 -34.45
C ILE A 70 0.42 -33.65 -35.38
N THR A 71 0.00 -33.09 -36.52
CA THR A 71 0.89 -32.36 -37.44
C THR A 71 0.46 -30.91 -37.51
N VAL A 72 1.35 -30.03 -37.09
CA VAL A 72 1.14 -28.57 -36.99
C VAL A 72 2.29 -27.84 -37.68
N LYS A 73 2.23 -26.52 -37.74
CA LYS A 73 3.37 -25.71 -38.20
C LYS A 73 4.51 -25.76 -37.19
N GLU A 74 5.73 -25.48 -37.62
CA GLU A 74 6.89 -25.53 -36.72
C GLU A 74 6.86 -24.50 -35.58
N ASP A 75 6.18 -23.37 -35.75
CA ASP A 75 5.96 -22.35 -34.72
C ASP A 75 4.89 -22.73 -33.68
N GLU A 76 4.17 -23.82 -33.92
CA GLU A 76 3.13 -24.38 -33.03
C GLU A 76 3.65 -25.54 -32.16
N ILE A 77 4.96 -25.80 -32.19
CA ILE A 77 5.62 -26.72 -31.27
C ILE A 77 6.60 -25.97 -30.37
N PHE A 78 6.65 -26.34 -29.09
CA PHE A 78 7.48 -25.66 -28.09
C PHE A 78 8.37 -26.67 -27.37
N PRO A 79 9.68 -26.43 -27.22
CA PRO A 79 10.56 -27.37 -26.52
C PRO A 79 10.14 -27.50 -25.05
N MET A 80 10.19 -28.72 -24.51
CA MET A 80 9.93 -28.98 -23.09
C MET A 80 11.16 -28.68 -22.24
N ASN A 81 10.95 -28.21 -21.01
CA ASN A 81 12.03 -28.09 -20.05
C ASN A 81 12.51 -29.48 -19.58
N PRO A 82 13.83 -29.66 -19.35
CA PRO A 82 14.36 -30.90 -18.79
C PRO A 82 13.83 -31.15 -17.35
N PRO A 83 13.76 -32.42 -16.90
CA PRO A 83 13.17 -32.80 -15.61
C PRO A 83 13.81 -32.16 -14.38
N LYS A 84 15.03 -31.63 -14.47
CA LYS A 84 15.63 -30.80 -13.41
C LYS A 84 14.76 -29.60 -13.00
N PHE A 85 13.87 -29.14 -13.89
CA PHE A 85 12.91 -28.07 -13.66
C PHE A 85 11.50 -28.55 -13.30
N ASP A 86 11.31 -29.86 -13.03
CA ASP A 86 10.02 -30.39 -12.60
C ASP A 86 9.51 -29.66 -11.36
N LYS A 87 8.29 -29.14 -11.45
CA LYS A 87 7.60 -28.42 -10.36
C LYS A 87 8.48 -27.35 -9.72
N ILE A 88 9.26 -26.62 -10.52
CA ILE A 88 10.17 -25.60 -10.00
C ILE A 88 9.42 -24.52 -9.23
N GLU A 89 10.04 -24.04 -8.14
CA GLU A 89 9.48 -23.04 -7.24
C GLU A 89 9.42 -21.64 -7.88
N ASP A 90 10.40 -21.29 -8.71
CA ASP A 90 10.41 -20.07 -9.52
C ASP A 90 10.56 -20.39 -11.01
N MET A 91 9.51 -20.10 -11.76
CA MET A 91 9.45 -20.36 -13.19
C MET A 91 10.44 -19.50 -14.00
N ALA A 92 10.92 -18.37 -13.46
CA ALA A 92 11.95 -17.56 -14.12
C ALA A 92 13.29 -18.30 -14.26
N MET A 93 13.50 -19.38 -13.51
CA MET A 93 14.72 -20.19 -13.57
C MET A 93 14.69 -21.25 -14.68
N MET A 94 13.56 -21.45 -15.35
CA MET A 94 13.44 -22.42 -16.44
C MET A 94 14.25 -21.99 -17.67
N THR A 95 14.79 -22.97 -18.41
CA THR A 95 15.54 -22.70 -19.66
C THR A 95 14.61 -22.30 -20.81
N HIS A 96 13.47 -22.98 -20.95
CA HIS A 96 12.47 -22.67 -21.96
C HIS A 96 11.32 -21.91 -21.30
N LEU A 97 11.20 -20.62 -21.62
CA LEU A 97 10.14 -19.73 -21.14
C LEU A 97 9.07 -19.56 -22.22
N SER A 98 8.29 -20.61 -22.44
CA SER A 98 7.14 -20.61 -23.34
C SER A 98 5.83 -20.69 -22.56
N GLU A 99 4.72 -20.26 -23.16
CA GLU A 99 3.38 -20.39 -22.58
C GLU A 99 3.06 -21.80 -22.08
N PRO A 100 3.27 -22.89 -22.85
CA PRO A 100 3.04 -24.25 -22.35
C PRO A 100 3.98 -24.63 -21.20
N SER A 101 5.22 -24.13 -21.17
CA SER A 101 6.14 -24.42 -20.06
C SER A 101 5.63 -23.85 -18.73
N VAL A 102 5.15 -22.61 -18.74
CA VAL A 102 4.55 -21.95 -17.57
C VAL A 102 3.26 -22.67 -17.16
N LEU A 103 2.37 -22.94 -18.12
CA LEU A 103 1.10 -23.63 -17.87
C LEU A 103 1.32 -25.01 -17.23
N TYR A 104 2.23 -25.82 -17.78
CA TYR A 104 2.47 -27.16 -17.27
C TYR A 104 3.14 -27.16 -15.89
N ASN A 105 4.07 -26.25 -15.62
CA ASN A 105 4.66 -26.15 -14.28
C ASN A 105 3.59 -25.80 -13.23
N LEU A 106 2.70 -24.84 -13.52
CA LEU A 106 1.56 -24.52 -12.66
C LEU A 106 0.61 -25.71 -12.51
N LYS A 107 0.25 -26.37 -13.62
CA LYS A 107 -0.66 -27.54 -13.65
C LYS A 107 -0.13 -28.69 -12.81
N GLU A 108 1.16 -28.99 -12.90
CA GLU A 108 1.80 -30.11 -12.19
C GLU A 108 2.01 -29.82 -10.71
N ARG A 109 2.37 -28.59 -10.36
CA ARG A 109 2.41 -28.14 -8.96
C ARG A 109 1.02 -28.19 -8.34
N TYR A 110 0.01 -27.70 -9.05
CA TYR A 110 -1.38 -27.72 -8.61
C TYR A 110 -1.93 -29.14 -8.44
N ALA A 111 -1.68 -30.04 -9.40
CA ALA A 111 -2.05 -31.45 -9.29
C ALA A 111 -1.40 -32.14 -8.08
N ALA A 112 -0.25 -31.64 -7.65
CA ALA A 112 0.48 -32.09 -6.46
C ALA A 112 0.06 -31.34 -5.17
N TRP A 113 -1.01 -30.55 -5.21
CA TRP A 113 -1.55 -29.70 -4.13
C TRP A 113 -0.61 -28.57 -3.65
N MET A 114 0.34 -28.15 -4.48
CA MET A 114 1.18 -26.97 -4.24
C MET A 114 0.60 -25.78 -5.00
N ILE A 115 -0.15 -24.93 -4.29
CA ILE A 115 -0.92 -23.84 -4.90
C ILE A 115 -0.13 -22.56 -5.19
N TYR A 116 1.05 -22.43 -4.58
CA TYR A 116 1.92 -21.27 -4.73
C TYR A 116 3.11 -21.60 -5.61
N THR A 117 3.39 -20.69 -6.56
CA THR A 117 4.54 -20.77 -7.48
C THR A 117 5.01 -19.37 -7.81
N TYR A 118 6.32 -19.13 -7.80
CA TYR A 118 6.86 -17.86 -8.25
C TYR A 118 7.04 -17.81 -9.77
N SER A 119 6.91 -16.60 -10.32
CA SER A 119 7.27 -16.27 -11.69
C SER A 119 7.98 -14.92 -11.69
N GLY A 120 9.29 -14.92 -11.47
CA GLY A 120 10.05 -13.68 -11.30
C GLY A 120 9.56 -12.93 -10.07
N LEU A 121 9.03 -11.70 -10.18
CA LEU A 121 8.49 -10.97 -9.03
C LEU A 121 7.11 -11.47 -8.56
N PHE A 122 6.39 -12.20 -9.40
CA PHE A 122 5.02 -12.61 -9.10
C PHE A 122 4.96 -13.82 -8.17
N CYS A 123 4.04 -13.79 -7.21
CA CYS A 123 3.59 -14.96 -6.46
C CYS A 123 2.26 -15.45 -7.05
N VAL A 124 2.31 -16.44 -7.94
CA VAL A 124 1.14 -17.03 -8.57
C VAL A 124 0.43 -17.94 -7.57
N THR A 125 -0.87 -17.72 -7.38
CA THR A 125 -1.72 -18.50 -6.47
C THR A 125 -2.87 -19.13 -7.25
N VAL A 126 -2.98 -20.45 -7.24
CA VAL A 126 -4.08 -21.18 -7.87
C VAL A 126 -5.09 -21.59 -6.80
N ASN A 127 -6.36 -21.22 -6.95
CA ASN A 127 -7.41 -21.53 -5.96
C ASN A 127 -7.58 -23.07 -5.82
N PRO A 128 -7.35 -23.67 -4.63
CA PRO A 128 -7.42 -25.12 -4.44
C PRO A 128 -8.84 -25.69 -4.43
N TYR A 129 -9.87 -24.86 -4.25
CA TYR A 129 -11.24 -25.31 -3.96
C TYR A 129 -11.32 -26.35 -2.83
N LYS A 130 -10.32 -26.33 -1.93
CA LYS A 130 -10.15 -27.27 -0.84
C LYS A 130 -9.39 -26.59 0.30
N TRP A 131 -9.75 -26.92 1.53
CA TRP A 131 -9.00 -26.48 2.70
C TRP A 131 -7.61 -27.14 2.75
N LEU A 132 -6.57 -26.33 2.93
CA LEU A 132 -5.19 -26.76 3.08
C LEU A 132 -4.61 -26.12 4.37
N PRO A 133 -3.77 -26.84 5.14
CA PRO A 133 -3.20 -26.34 6.40
C PRO A 133 -2.05 -25.31 6.20
N VAL A 134 -1.97 -24.67 5.03
CA VAL A 134 -0.90 -23.73 4.66
C VAL A 134 -1.01 -22.36 5.34
N TYR A 135 -2.10 -22.12 6.08
CA TYR A 135 -2.33 -20.87 6.81
C TYR A 135 -2.22 -21.03 8.33
N ASP A 136 -1.78 -22.19 8.82
CA ASP A 136 -1.67 -22.46 10.25
C ASP A 136 -0.56 -21.62 10.90
N ALA A 137 -0.67 -21.38 12.21
CA ALA A 137 0.29 -20.58 12.98
C ALA A 137 1.74 -21.10 12.89
N LYS A 138 1.93 -22.42 12.71
CA LYS A 138 3.24 -23.02 12.45
C LYS A 138 3.85 -22.50 11.15
N VAL A 139 3.04 -22.37 10.10
CA VAL A 139 3.48 -21.85 8.80
C VAL A 139 3.83 -20.37 8.91
N VAL A 140 3.03 -19.57 9.63
CA VAL A 140 3.35 -18.16 9.91
C VAL A 140 4.73 -18.02 10.53
N SER A 141 5.01 -18.82 11.56
CA SER A 141 6.32 -18.86 12.24
C SER A 141 7.44 -19.34 11.31
N GLY A 142 7.15 -20.31 10.45
CA GLY A 142 8.11 -20.86 9.49
C GLY A 142 8.55 -19.90 8.38
N TYR A 143 7.74 -18.86 8.08
CA TYR A 143 8.10 -17.80 7.11
C TYR A 143 8.68 -16.53 7.75
N ARG A 144 8.50 -16.34 9.06
CA ARG A 144 8.95 -15.13 9.75
C ARG A 144 10.46 -14.97 9.65
N GLY A 145 10.91 -13.80 9.19
CA GLY A 145 12.31 -13.46 9.14
C GLY A 145 13.05 -14.03 7.92
N LYS A 146 12.40 -14.82 7.07
CA LYS A 146 13.06 -15.59 6.00
C LYS A 146 13.04 -14.84 4.69
N LYS A 147 14.18 -14.84 3.99
CA LYS A 147 14.25 -14.37 2.61
C LYS A 147 13.46 -15.32 1.71
N ARG A 148 12.95 -14.78 0.61
CA ARG A 148 12.18 -15.54 -0.38
C ARG A 148 12.85 -16.83 -0.88
N ILE A 149 14.18 -16.88 -0.97
CA ILE A 149 14.93 -18.07 -1.42
C ILE A 149 15.11 -19.13 -0.33
N GLU A 150 14.89 -18.78 0.94
CA GLU A 150 15.12 -19.64 2.11
C GLU A 150 13.86 -20.44 2.49
N ALA A 151 12.74 -20.20 1.81
CA ALA A 151 11.47 -20.86 2.06
C ALA A 151 10.73 -21.15 0.73
N PRO A 152 9.84 -22.16 0.70
CA PRO A 152 9.03 -22.43 -0.48
C PRO A 152 8.14 -21.25 -0.89
N PRO A 153 7.58 -21.25 -2.11
CA PRO A 153 6.67 -20.19 -2.53
C PRO A 153 5.45 -20.08 -1.62
N HIS A 154 5.17 -18.86 -1.14
CA HIS A 154 4.00 -18.58 -0.33
C HIS A 154 3.66 -17.10 -0.28
N ILE A 155 2.38 -16.78 -0.06
CA ILE A 155 1.93 -15.40 0.12
C ILE A 155 2.54 -14.75 1.39
N PHE A 156 2.77 -15.55 2.44
CA PHE A 156 3.43 -15.07 3.67
C PHE A 156 4.88 -14.68 3.45
N SER A 157 5.60 -15.29 2.50
CA SER A 157 6.93 -14.81 2.15
C SER A 157 6.86 -13.40 1.55
N ILE A 158 5.88 -13.12 0.68
CA ILE A 158 5.66 -11.78 0.13
C ILE A 158 5.31 -10.78 1.25
N SER A 159 4.42 -11.17 2.17
CA SER A 159 4.04 -10.34 3.31
C SER A 159 5.22 -10.07 4.25
N ASP A 160 5.99 -11.08 4.63
CA ASP A 160 7.12 -10.93 5.55
C ASP A 160 8.25 -10.10 4.93
N ASN A 161 8.57 -10.35 3.65
CA ASN A 161 9.61 -9.58 2.96
C ASN A 161 9.16 -8.11 2.81
N ALA A 162 7.89 -7.83 2.50
CA ALA A 162 7.37 -6.46 2.52
C ALA A 162 7.48 -5.82 3.91
N TYR A 163 7.13 -6.54 4.97
CA TYR A 163 7.28 -6.03 6.34
C TYR A 163 8.75 -5.75 6.69
N GLN A 164 9.67 -6.65 6.33
CA GLN A 164 11.10 -6.47 6.55
C GLN A 164 11.65 -5.27 5.77
N PHE A 165 11.35 -5.16 4.47
CA PHE A 165 11.78 -4.03 3.64
C PHE A 165 11.21 -2.71 4.14
N MET A 166 9.95 -2.68 4.58
CA MET A 166 9.38 -1.49 5.20
C MET A 166 10.19 -1.02 6.42
N LEU A 167 10.61 -1.95 7.30
CA LEU A 167 11.38 -1.61 8.49
C LEU A 167 12.85 -1.27 8.18
N GLN A 168 13.46 -1.99 7.24
CA GLN A 168 14.86 -1.85 6.87
C GLN A 168 15.09 -0.59 6.04
N ASP A 169 14.29 -0.40 4.99
CA ASP A 169 14.47 0.67 4.01
C ASP A 169 13.70 1.94 4.41
N ARG A 170 12.79 1.83 5.39
CA ARG A 170 11.91 2.93 5.86
C ARG A 170 11.02 3.51 4.76
N GLU A 171 10.61 2.67 3.82
CA GLU A 171 9.73 3.03 2.71
C GLU A 171 8.39 2.28 2.78
N ASN A 172 7.33 2.97 2.37
CA ASN A 172 5.99 2.38 2.27
C ASN A 172 5.99 1.25 1.22
N GLN A 173 5.32 0.14 1.55
CA GLN A 173 5.24 -1.03 0.69
C GLN A 173 3.83 -1.20 0.11
N SER A 174 3.74 -1.86 -1.03
CA SER A 174 2.45 -2.20 -1.65
C SER A 174 2.43 -3.65 -2.12
N ILE A 175 1.31 -4.33 -1.88
CA ILE A 175 1.06 -5.70 -2.34
C ILE A 175 -0.16 -5.66 -3.27
N LEU A 176 0.08 -5.86 -4.57
CA LEU A 176 -0.97 -5.84 -5.58
C LEU A 176 -1.51 -7.27 -5.80
N ILE A 177 -2.74 -7.51 -5.36
CA ILE A 177 -3.43 -8.81 -5.52
C ILE A 177 -4.41 -8.71 -6.69
N THR A 178 -4.03 -9.28 -7.82
CA THR A 178 -4.85 -9.35 -9.04
C THR A 178 -5.43 -10.74 -9.28
N GLY A 179 -6.46 -10.82 -10.13
CA GLY A 179 -7.12 -12.07 -10.51
C GLY A 179 -8.56 -11.84 -10.95
N GLU A 180 -9.10 -12.77 -11.73
CA GLU A 180 -10.52 -12.75 -12.07
C GLU A 180 -11.41 -13.04 -10.85
N SER A 181 -12.71 -12.95 -11.05
CA SER A 181 -13.68 -13.33 -10.03
C SER A 181 -13.59 -14.84 -9.74
N GLY A 182 -13.68 -15.25 -8.48
CA GLY A 182 -13.43 -16.65 -8.06
C GLY A 182 -11.96 -17.05 -7.90
N ALA A 183 -10.99 -16.21 -8.29
CA ALA A 183 -9.56 -16.53 -8.17
C ALA A 183 -9.04 -16.58 -6.71
N GLY A 184 -9.83 -16.16 -5.73
CA GLY A 184 -9.43 -16.16 -4.30
C GLY A 184 -8.71 -14.88 -3.84
N LYS A 185 -8.88 -13.75 -4.53
CA LYS A 185 -8.28 -12.44 -4.16
C LYS A 185 -8.62 -12.06 -2.71
N THR A 186 -9.90 -12.00 -2.38
CA THR A 186 -10.40 -11.60 -1.04
C THR A 186 -9.83 -12.48 0.07
N VAL A 187 -9.71 -13.79 -0.18
CA VAL A 187 -9.11 -14.73 0.77
C VAL A 187 -7.63 -14.43 0.97
N ASN A 188 -6.86 -14.24 -0.10
CA ASN A 188 -5.44 -13.88 0.00
C ASN A 188 -5.25 -12.52 0.70
N THR A 189 -6.07 -11.51 0.39
CA THR A 189 -6.05 -10.22 1.10
C THR A 189 -6.27 -10.41 2.61
N LYS A 190 -7.29 -11.20 3.00
CA LYS A 190 -7.55 -11.53 4.42
C LYS A 190 -6.33 -12.21 5.06
N ARG A 191 -5.70 -13.17 4.38
CA ARG A 191 -4.49 -13.87 4.89
C ARG A 191 -3.28 -12.97 5.04
N VAL A 192 -3.06 -12.02 4.12
CA VAL A 192 -1.98 -11.03 4.23
C VAL A 192 -2.19 -10.10 5.43
N ILE A 193 -3.42 -9.61 5.63
CA ILE A 193 -3.77 -8.77 6.79
C ILE A 193 -3.54 -9.53 8.10
N GLN A 194 -4.03 -10.78 8.17
CA GLN A 194 -3.84 -11.66 9.33
C GLN A 194 -2.35 -11.91 9.63
N TYR A 195 -1.53 -12.08 8.59
CA TYR A 195 -0.09 -12.24 8.75
C TYR A 195 0.54 -11.02 9.42
N PHE A 196 0.27 -9.81 8.90
CA PHE A 196 0.76 -8.56 9.46
C PHE A 196 0.32 -8.33 10.90
N ALA A 197 -0.95 -8.61 11.22
CA ALA A 197 -1.44 -8.52 12.59
C ALA A 197 -0.69 -9.46 13.53
N THR A 198 -0.50 -10.72 13.12
CA THR A 198 0.16 -11.74 13.94
C THR A 198 1.61 -11.37 14.25
N ILE A 199 2.37 -10.91 13.25
CA ILE A 199 3.80 -10.58 13.44
C ILE A 199 4.01 -9.26 14.21
N ALA A 200 3.08 -8.30 14.07
CA ALA A 200 3.19 -6.99 14.71
C ALA A 200 2.76 -6.98 16.18
N VAL A 201 1.95 -7.96 16.61
CA VAL A 201 1.47 -8.11 18.00
C VAL A 201 2.46 -8.87 18.90
N ALA A 202 3.39 -9.65 18.32
CA ALA A 202 4.30 -10.54 19.04
C ALA A 202 5.34 -9.87 19.99
N GLY A 203 5.20 -8.57 20.29
CA GLY A 203 6.06 -7.79 21.20
C GLY A 203 5.30 -6.98 22.27
N GLY A 204 4.05 -7.31 22.57
CA GLY A 204 3.26 -6.69 23.64
C GLY A 204 2.48 -7.73 24.44
N LYS A 205 2.39 -7.55 25.77
CA LYS A 205 1.44 -8.30 26.60
C LYS A 205 0.05 -8.20 25.97
N LYS A 206 -0.66 -9.32 25.83
CA LYS A 206 -2.12 -9.32 25.59
C LYS A 206 -2.72 -8.35 26.61
N THR A 207 -3.24 -7.23 26.15
CA THR A 207 -4.00 -6.33 27.02
C THR A 207 -5.27 -7.08 27.39
N ASP A 208 -5.46 -7.29 28.68
CA ASP A 208 -6.69 -7.84 29.24
C ASP A 208 -7.92 -7.09 28.70
N ASN A 209 -9.04 -7.81 28.57
CA ASN A 209 -10.33 -7.28 28.13
C ASN A 209 -10.70 -6.00 28.90
N ILE A 210 -10.53 -4.85 28.27
CA ILE A 210 -11.03 -3.56 28.76
C ILE A 210 -12.49 -3.43 28.30
N PRO A 211 -13.47 -3.31 29.20
CA PRO A 211 -14.86 -3.07 28.82
C PRO A 211 -14.99 -1.71 28.12
N GLY A 212 -15.59 -1.66 26.93
CA GLY A 212 -15.92 -0.41 26.21
C GLY A 212 -15.05 -0.07 24.99
N LYS A 213 -14.05 -0.88 24.63
CA LYS A 213 -13.51 -0.94 23.26
C LYS A 213 -14.05 -2.19 22.60
N MET A 214 -14.27 -2.14 21.28
CA MET A 214 -14.65 -3.30 20.46
C MET A 214 -13.89 -4.55 20.94
N GLN A 215 -14.61 -5.61 21.31
CA GLN A 215 -13.99 -6.90 21.61
C GLN A 215 -13.32 -7.39 20.32
N GLY A 216 -11.99 -7.29 20.25
CA GLY A 216 -11.22 -7.78 19.12
C GLY A 216 -9.95 -6.99 18.87
N SER A 217 -8.94 -7.65 18.32
CA SER A 217 -7.71 -7.01 17.87
C SER A 217 -8.02 -6.08 16.69
N LEU A 218 -7.10 -5.15 16.36
CA LEU A 218 -7.21 -4.31 15.16
C LEU A 218 -7.39 -5.16 13.87
N GLU A 219 -6.97 -6.43 13.90
CA GLU A 219 -7.25 -7.42 12.85
C GLU A 219 -8.74 -7.72 12.67
N ASP A 220 -9.47 -7.91 13.78
CA ASP A 220 -10.89 -8.21 13.80
C ASP A 220 -11.66 -7.01 13.26
N GLN A 221 -11.20 -5.78 13.56
CA GLN A 221 -11.81 -4.55 13.08
C GLN A 221 -11.66 -4.38 11.55
N ILE A 222 -10.46 -4.64 10.99
CA ILE A 222 -10.24 -4.57 9.53
C ILE A 222 -11.05 -5.66 8.81
N ILE A 223 -11.15 -6.86 9.39
CA ILE A 223 -11.91 -7.97 8.83
C ILE A 223 -13.41 -7.71 8.93
N ALA A 224 -13.86 -7.14 10.04
CA ALA A 224 -15.24 -6.75 10.32
C ALA A 224 -15.78 -5.71 9.34
N ALA A 225 -14.93 -4.87 8.74
CA ALA A 225 -15.37 -3.95 7.70
C ALA A 225 -15.80 -4.65 6.38
N ASN A 226 -15.48 -5.94 6.19
CA ASN A 226 -15.78 -6.63 4.93
C ASN A 226 -17.27 -6.87 4.70
N PRO A 227 -18.08 -7.46 5.61
CA PRO A 227 -19.52 -7.61 5.41
C PRO A 227 -20.19 -6.34 4.90
N LEU A 228 -19.89 -5.19 5.51
CA LEU A 228 -20.42 -3.89 5.08
C LEU A 228 -19.99 -3.52 3.65
N LEU A 229 -18.70 -3.62 3.34
CA LEU A 229 -18.19 -3.31 2.01
C LEU A 229 -18.68 -4.31 0.94
N GLU A 230 -18.88 -5.56 1.30
CA GLU A 230 -19.40 -6.60 0.42
C GLU A 230 -20.90 -6.39 0.16
N ALA A 231 -21.69 -6.00 1.16
CA ALA A 231 -23.12 -5.70 1.00
C ALA A 231 -23.36 -4.57 -0.03
N TYR A 232 -22.60 -3.48 0.08
CA TYR A 232 -22.78 -2.29 -0.77
C TYR A 232 -21.92 -2.28 -2.04
N GLY A 233 -20.87 -3.10 -2.10
CA GLY A 233 -19.87 -3.05 -3.17
C GLY A 233 -19.68 -4.36 -3.93
N ASN A 234 -20.26 -5.47 -3.47
CA ASN A 234 -20.26 -6.74 -4.21
C ASN A 234 -21.64 -7.07 -4.77
N ALA A 235 -21.62 -7.84 -5.85
CA ALA A 235 -22.82 -8.31 -6.51
C ALA A 235 -22.58 -9.67 -7.17
N LYS A 236 -23.68 -10.37 -7.47
CA LYS A 236 -23.62 -11.57 -8.30
C LYS A 236 -23.44 -11.19 -9.77
N THR A 237 -22.41 -11.75 -10.36
CA THR A 237 -22.08 -11.66 -11.79
C THR A 237 -22.18 -13.02 -12.45
N VAL A 238 -22.08 -13.08 -13.78
CA VAL A 238 -22.12 -14.37 -14.51
C VAL A 238 -21.03 -15.35 -14.04
N ARG A 239 -19.86 -14.85 -13.61
CA ARG A 239 -18.69 -15.68 -13.25
C ARG A 239 -18.50 -15.89 -11.74
N ASN A 240 -19.16 -15.12 -10.89
CA ASN A 240 -18.99 -15.21 -9.43
C ASN A 240 -20.19 -14.59 -8.72
N ASP A 241 -20.68 -15.31 -7.73
CA ASP A 241 -21.82 -14.96 -6.90
C ASP A 241 -21.54 -13.78 -5.95
N ASN A 242 -20.28 -13.58 -5.54
CA ASN A 242 -19.87 -12.48 -4.66
C ASN A 242 -18.68 -11.69 -5.24
N SER A 243 -18.92 -11.01 -6.36
CA SER A 243 -17.90 -10.29 -7.14
C SER A 243 -17.78 -8.84 -6.68
N SER A 244 -16.59 -8.41 -6.24
CA SER A 244 -16.34 -7.00 -5.92
C SER A 244 -16.39 -6.13 -7.17
N ARG A 245 -17.18 -5.06 -7.10
CA ARG A 245 -17.38 -4.10 -8.20
C ARG A 245 -16.73 -2.75 -7.95
N PHE A 246 -15.71 -2.74 -7.09
CA PHE A 246 -14.86 -1.60 -6.79
C PHE A 246 -13.44 -2.09 -6.53
N GLY A 247 -12.45 -1.23 -6.78
CA GLY A 247 -11.09 -1.39 -6.32
C GLY A 247 -11.01 -1.03 -4.83
N LYS A 248 -10.30 -1.85 -4.06
CA LYS A 248 -10.08 -1.63 -2.62
C LYS A 248 -8.59 -1.51 -2.36
N PHE A 249 -8.17 -0.39 -1.80
CA PHE A 249 -6.81 -0.17 -1.32
C PHE A 249 -6.83 -0.06 0.19
N ILE A 250 -6.19 -1.00 0.88
CA ILE A 250 -6.14 -1.03 2.34
C ILE A 250 -4.74 -0.59 2.74
N ARG A 251 -4.63 0.54 3.43
CA ARG A 251 -3.38 0.96 4.04
C ARG A 251 -3.34 0.45 5.46
N ILE A 252 -2.26 -0.27 5.79
CA ILE A 252 -2.00 -0.74 7.14
C ILE A 252 -0.79 0.04 7.64
N HIS A 253 -1.00 0.87 8.65
CA HIS A 253 0.03 1.73 9.20
C HIS A 253 0.76 1.02 10.32
N PHE A 254 2.09 1.07 10.27
CA PHE A 254 2.96 0.59 11.32
C PHE A 254 3.68 1.77 11.96
N GLY A 255 3.78 1.75 13.28
CA GLY A 255 4.54 2.74 14.04
C GLY A 255 6.05 2.55 13.87
N THR A 256 6.84 3.45 14.45
CA THR A 256 8.31 3.46 14.35
C THR A 256 8.98 2.18 14.86
N THR A 257 8.31 1.43 15.75
CA THR A 257 8.81 0.15 16.28
C THR A 257 8.29 -1.07 15.49
N GLY A 258 7.66 -0.87 14.33
CA GLY A 258 7.06 -1.93 13.51
C GLY A 258 5.77 -2.52 14.08
N LYS A 259 5.18 -1.90 15.10
CA LYS A 259 3.89 -2.33 15.68
C LYS A 259 2.74 -1.76 14.86
N LEU A 260 1.63 -2.49 14.79
CA LEU A 260 0.42 -2.06 14.10
C LEU A 260 -0.13 -0.80 14.78
N ALA A 261 -0.33 0.28 14.02
CA ALA A 261 -0.75 1.58 14.53
C ALA A 261 -2.21 1.89 14.16
N SER A 262 -2.55 1.79 12.87
CA SER A 262 -3.90 2.05 12.35
C SER A 262 -4.10 1.37 11.00
N ALA A 263 -5.32 1.42 10.47
CA ALA A 263 -5.59 1.02 9.09
C ALA A 263 -6.66 1.93 8.50
N ASP A 264 -6.61 2.12 7.19
CA ASP A 264 -7.65 2.83 6.45
C ASP A 264 -7.92 2.13 5.10
N ILE A 265 -9.10 2.37 4.57
CA ILE A 265 -9.58 1.75 3.33
C ILE A 265 -9.99 2.86 2.37
N GLU A 266 -9.31 2.91 1.24
CA GLU A 266 -9.69 3.75 0.10
C GLU A 266 -10.37 2.88 -0.96
N THR A 267 -11.47 3.38 -1.51
CA THR A 267 -12.23 2.70 -2.55
C THR A 267 -12.14 3.45 -3.86
N TYR A 268 -12.07 2.71 -4.96
CA TYR A 268 -11.84 3.24 -6.30
C TYR A 268 -12.84 2.61 -7.28
N LEU A 269 -13.32 3.40 -8.24
CA LEU A 269 -14.04 2.90 -9.42
C LEU A 269 -15.21 1.93 -9.10
N LEU A 270 -16.08 2.29 -8.15
CA LEU A 270 -17.33 1.56 -7.92
C LEU A 270 -18.17 1.55 -9.21
N GLU A 271 -18.65 0.38 -9.64
CA GLU A 271 -19.49 0.22 -10.82
C GLU A 271 -20.89 0.81 -10.59
N LYS A 272 -21.01 2.13 -10.76
CA LYS A 272 -22.27 2.88 -10.53
C LYS A 272 -23.42 2.40 -11.42
N SER A 273 -23.14 1.94 -12.65
CA SER A 273 -24.16 1.44 -13.59
C SER A 273 -24.97 0.28 -13.01
N ARG A 274 -24.38 -0.53 -12.12
CA ARG A 274 -25.05 -1.69 -11.52
C ARG A 274 -26.23 -1.32 -10.61
N VAL A 275 -26.23 -0.11 -10.06
CA VAL A 275 -27.32 0.37 -9.20
C VAL A 275 -28.64 0.45 -9.98
N THR A 276 -28.57 0.82 -11.25
CA THR A 276 -29.76 1.06 -12.09
C THR A 276 -29.97 0.00 -13.16
N PHE A 277 -29.01 -0.89 -13.39
CA PHE A 277 -29.03 -1.85 -14.49
C PHE A 277 -28.35 -3.18 -14.13
N GLN A 278 -28.95 -4.29 -14.54
CA GLN A 278 -28.40 -5.64 -14.41
C GLN A 278 -28.58 -6.41 -15.72
N LEU A 279 -27.62 -7.26 -16.05
CA LEU A 279 -27.82 -8.28 -17.09
C LEU A 279 -28.75 -9.38 -16.56
N SER A 280 -29.37 -10.14 -17.47
CA SER A 280 -30.38 -11.15 -17.12
C SER A 280 -29.92 -12.21 -16.13
N ALA A 281 -28.64 -12.57 -16.15
CA ALA A 281 -28.02 -13.54 -15.24
C ALA A 281 -27.16 -12.87 -14.14
N GLU A 282 -27.40 -11.61 -13.81
CA GLU A 282 -26.70 -10.88 -12.77
C GLU A 282 -27.66 -10.27 -11.75
N ARG A 283 -27.13 -9.90 -10.58
CA ARG A 283 -27.85 -9.12 -9.56
C ARG A 283 -27.26 -7.70 -9.45
N SER A 284 -28.04 -6.82 -8.83
CA SER A 284 -27.53 -5.57 -8.24
C SER A 284 -26.69 -5.88 -6.99
N TYR A 285 -26.31 -4.85 -6.23
CA TYR A 285 -25.59 -5.01 -4.97
C TYR A 285 -26.42 -5.80 -3.93
N HIS A 286 -25.74 -6.60 -3.09
CA HIS A 286 -26.39 -7.53 -2.16
C HIS A 286 -27.33 -6.83 -1.17
N ILE A 287 -26.96 -5.62 -0.73
CA ILE A 287 -27.74 -4.84 0.26
C ILE A 287 -29.22 -4.69 -0.10
N PHE A 288 -29.54 -4.56 -1.39
CA PHE A 288 -30.93 -4.44 -1.82
C PHE A 288 -31.74 -5.71 -1.53
N TYR A 289 -31.16 -6.86 -1.82
CA TYR A 289 -31.82 -8.15 -1.61
C TYR A 289 -31.87 -8.52 -0.14
N GLN A 290 -30.80 -8.22 0.61
CA GLN A 290 -30.72 -8.31 2.06
C GLN A 290 -31.83 -7.51 2.75
N LEU A 291 -32.05 -6.25 2.36
CA LEU A 291 -33.15 -5.42 2.89
C LEU A 291 -34.52 -6.01 2.57
N THR A 292 -34.75 -6.44 1.32
CA THR A 292 -36.04 -7.00 0.90
C THR A 292 -36.39 -8.35 1.52
N THR A 293 -35.46 -8.99 2.24
CA THR A 293 -35.78 -10.22 3.00
C THR A 293 -36.83 -9.98 4.08
N GLY A 294 -36.97 -8.73 4.57
CA GLY A 294 -37.85 -8.40 5.69
C GLY A 294 -37.39 -8.97 7.03
N HIS A 295 -36.12 -9.37 7.14
CA HIS A 295 -35.56 -9.89 8.40
C HIS A 295 -35.66 -8.89 9.56
N LYS A 296 -35.56 -7.59 9.25
CA LYS A 296 -35.85 -6.46 10.14
C LYS A 296 -37.09 -5.71 9.67
N PRO A 297 -38.30 -6.08 10.13
CA PRO A 297 -39.55 -5.44 9.73
C PRO A 297 -39.57 -3.92 9.99
N GLU A 298 -38.88 -3.47 11.03
CA GLU A 298 -38.75 -2.05 11.37
C GLU A 298 -38.07 -1.24 10.27
N LEU A 299 -37.12 -1.83 9.53
CA LEU A 299 -36.47 -1.18 8.39
C LEU A 299 -37.38 -1.14 7.16
N ILE A 300 -38.22 -2.16 6.97
CA ILE A 300 -39.23 -2.18 5.90
C ILE A 300 -40.22 -1.02 6.09
N GLU A 301 -40.69 -0.83 7.33
CA GLU A 301 -41.59 0.25 7.69
C GLU A 301 -40.90 1.62 7.61
N ALA A 302 -39.70 1.77 8.17
CA ALA A 302 -38.97 3.04 8.18
C ALA A 302 -38.58 3.51 6.76
N LEU A 303 -38.19 2.59 5.88
CA LEU A 303 -37.82 2.90 4.49
C LEU A 303 -39.03 2.96 3.55
N LEU A 304 -40.23 2.63 4.03
CA LEU A 304 -41.46 2.56 3.24
C LEU A 304 -41.33 1.64 2.03
N ILE A 305 -40.68 0.49 2.22
CA ILE A 305 -40.46 -0.51 1.17
C ILE A 305 -41.35 -1.75 1.36
N THR A 306 -41.47 -2.57 0.33
CA THR A 306 -42.08 -3.89 0.35
C THR A 306 -40.97 -4.94 0.36
N THR A 307 -41.33 -6.18 0.65
CA THR A 307 -40.41 -7.33 0.60
C THR A 307 -40.33 -7.97 -0.79
N ASN A 308 -41.03 -7.44 -1.79
CA ASN A 308 -41.01 -7.95 -3.16
C ASN A 308 -40.00 -7.17 -4.01
N PRO A 309 -38.84 -7.75 -4.39
CA PRO A 309 -37.81 -7.04 -5.14
C PRO A 309 -38.27 -6.56 -6.54
N TYR A 310 -39.30 -7.19 -7.10
CA TYR A 310 -39.89 -6.80 -8.39
C TYR A 310 -40.65 -5.47 -8.34
N ASP A 311 -40.99 -4.97 -7.15
CA ASP A 311 -41.59 -3.64 -6.99
C ASP A 311 -40.57 -2.52 -7.29
N TYR A 312 -39.30 -2.86 -7.42
CA TYR A 312 -38.17 -1.97 -7.64
C TYR A 312 -37.48 -2.28 -8.98
N PRO A 313 -37.89 -1.66 -10.10
CA PRO A 313 -37.34 -1.96 -11.43
C PRO A 313 -35.82 -1.85 -11.50
N MET A 314 -35.23 -0.88 -10.78
CA MET A 314 -33.78 -0.63 -10.78
C MET A 314 -32.94 -1.80 -10.29
N ILE A 315 -33.50 -2.75 -9.52
CA ILE A 315 -32.77 -3.89 -8.94
C ILE A 315 -33.32 -5.25 -9.40
N SER A 316 -34.26 -5.26 -10.35
CA SER A 316 -35.01 -6.46 -10.75
C SER A 316 -35.00 -6.76 -12.25
N HIS A 317 -34.05 -6.18 -12.99
CA HIS A 317 -33.85 -6.51 -14.41
C HIS A 317 -33.26 -7.92 -14.62
N GLY A 318 -32.53 -8.41 -13.63
CA GLY A 318 -31.80 -9.68 -13.67
C GLY A 318 -32.32 -10.71 -12.67
N GLU A 319 -31.39 -11.45 -12.07
CA GLU A 319 -31.71 -12.39 -11.00
C GLU A 319 -32.00 -11.66 -9.69
N ILE A 320 -32.79 -12.31 -8.82
CA ILE A 320 -33.14 -11.78 -7.51
C ILE A 320 -32.53 -12.63 -6.39
N THR A 321 -32.46 -13.94 -6.57
CA THR A 321 -31.94 -14.90 -5.59
C THR A 321 -30.74 -15.64 -6.14
N VAL A 322 -29.82 -16.01 -5.25
CA VAL A 322 -28.58 -16.73 -5.60
C VAL A 322 -28.45 -17.93 -4.67
N LYS A 323 -28.29 -19.13 -5.24
CA LYS A 323 -28.32 -20.39 -4.47
C LYS A 323 -27.23 -20.50 -3.39
N SER A 324 -26.09 -19.86 -3.60
CA SER A 324 -24.94 -19.92 -2.69
C SER A 324 -24.97 -18.84 -1.60
N ILE A 325 -25.94 -17.91 -1.61
CA ILE A 325 -25.99 -16.76 -0.72
C ILE A 325 -27.29 -16.84 0.09
N ASN A 326 -27.17 -16.79 1.41
CA ASN A 326 -28.31 -16.59 2.30
C ASN A 326 -28.39 -15.10 2.66
N ASP A 327 -29.22 -14.36 1.92
CA ASP A 327 -29.34 -12.89 2.09
C ASP A 327 -29.80 -12.49 3.51
N ILE A 328 -30.43 -13.39 4.30
CA ILE A 328 -30.79 -13.13 5.71
C ILE A 328 -29.54 -13.16 6.60
N GLU A 329 -28.74 -14.24 6.51
CA GLU A 329 -27.51 -14.39 7.31
C GLU A 329 -26.50 -13.27 7.00
N GLU A 330 -26.37 -12.92 5.72
CA GLU A 330 -25.49 -11.82 5.29
C GLU A 330 -26.00 -10.46 5.78
N PHE A 331 -27.32 -10.28 5.89
CA PHE A 331 -27.89 -9.05 6.43
C PHE A 331 -27.63 -8.90 7.93
N ILE A 332 -27.75 -9.98 8.70
CA ILE A 332 -27.38 -10.02 10.13
C ILE A 332 -25.90 -9.61 10.28
N ALA A 333 -25.01 -10.22 9.50
CA ALA A 333 -23.59 -9.90 9.55
C ALA A 333 -23.29 -8.44 9.14
N THR A 334 -24.06 -7.85 8.23
CA THR A 334 -23.92 -6.45 7.82
C THR A 334 -24.38 -5.49 8.93
N ASP A 335 -25.48 -5.84 9.57
CA ASP A 335 -26.13 -5.04 10.61
C ASP A 335 -25.35 -5.02 11.92
N GLU A 336 -24.85 -6.18 12.38
CA GLU A 336 -23.98 -6.27 13.57
C GLU A 336 -22.77 -5.31 13.46
N ILE A 337 -22.19 -5.20 12.26
CA ILE A 337 -21.06 -4.30 11.99
C ILE A 337 -21.49 -2.83 11.93
N SER A 338 -22.68 -2.55 11.41
CA SER A 338 -23.23 -1.18 11.40
C SER A 338 -23.42 -0.67 12.82
N ASP A 339 -24.05 -1.47 13.69
CA ASP A 339 -24.27 -1.15 15.10
C ASP A 339 -22.94 -0.94 15.84
N LEU A 340 -21.94 -1.79 15.57
CA LEU A 340 -20.60 -1.63 16.13
C LEU A 340 -19.93 -0.32 15.66
N THR A 341 -20.13 0.07 14.39
CA THR A 341 -19.57 1.30 13.84
C THR A 341 -20.25 2.55 14.43
N GLU A 342 -21.57 2.48 14.66
CA GLU A 342 -22.34 3.55 15.32
C GLU A 342 -21.93 3.72 16.79
N GLN A 343 -21.79 2.61 17.52
CA GLN A 343 -21.25 2.61 18.89
C GLN A 343 -19.83 3.18 18.94
N LEU A 344 -18.98 2.92 17.93
CA LEU A 344 -17.65 3.52 17.80
C LEU A 344 -17.72 5.04 17.55
N GLY A 345 -18.67 5.50 16.73
CA GLY A 345 -18.92 6.91 16.47
C GLY A 345 -19.36 7.67 17.73
N GLU A 346 -20.21 7.06 18.55
CA GLU A 346 -20.64 7.63 19.84
C GLU A 346 -19.52 7.60 20.88
N THR A 347 -18.82 6.48 21.04
CA THR A 347 -17.69 6.39 21.97
C THR A 347 -16.54 7.32 21.59
N GLY A 348 -16.33 7.63 20.31
CA GLY A 348 -15.38 8.65 19.85
C GLY A 348 -15.71 10.05 20.36
N LYS A 349 -16.99 10.42 20.39
CA LYS A 349 -17.45 11.70 20.99
C LYS A 349 -17.22 11.71 22.50
N THR A 350 -17.56 10.60 23.18
CA THR A 350 -17.34 10.45 24.63
C THR A 350 -15.85 10.51 24.99
N ILE A 351 -14.97 9.90 24.17
CA ILE A 351 -13.52 9.98 24.36
C ILE A 351 -13.02 11.41 24.20
N HIS A 352 -13.51 12.16 23.21
CA HIS A 352 -13.12 13.55 23.02
C HIS A 352 -13.56 14.45 24.19
N GLU A 353 -14.76 14.21 24.72
CA GLU A 353 -15.25 14.87 25.94
C GLU A 353 -14.41 14.51 27.16
N LEU A 354 -14.02 13.24 27.31
CA LEU A 354 -13.11 12.76 28.35
C LEU A 354 -11.70 13.35 28.22
N GLU A 355 -11.18 13.51 27.00
CA GLU A 355 -9.88 14.14 26.75
C GLU A 355 -9.90 15.63 27.12
N LYS A 356 -11.00 16.31 26.82
CA LYS A 356 -11.23 17.70 27.22
C LYS A 356 -11.34 17.82 28.75
N ALA A 357 -12.08 16.94 29.40
CA ALA A 357 -12.18 16.88 30.85
C ALA A 357 -10.82 16.58 31.50
N LYS A 358 -10.05 15.65 30.93
CA LYS A 358 -8.68 15.32 31.37
C LYS A 358 -7.76 16.54 31.29
N LYS A 359 -7.76 17.27 30.17
CA LYS A 359 -6.95 18.50 30.04
C LYS A 359 -7.33 19.57 31.06
N SER A 360 -8.63 19.72 31.33
CA SER A 360 -9.11 20.64 32.39
C SER A 360 -8.62 20.21 33.77
N ALA A 361 -8.72 18.92 34.08
CA ALA A 361 -8.24 18.36 35.35
C ALA A 361 -6.70 18.43 35.49
N GLU A 362 -5.94 18.27 34.40
CA GLU A 362 -4.48 18.46 34.39
C GLU A 362 -4.10 19.93 34.64
N ALA A 363 -4.85 20.88 34.09
CA ALA A 363 -4.66 22.31 34.37
C ALA A 363 -4.99 22.65 35.84
N GLU A 364 -6.13 22.19 36.35
CA GLU A 364 -6.51 22.37 37.76
C GLU A 364 -5.48 21.74 38.71
N LYS A 365 -4.96 20.55 38.38
CA LYS A 365 -3.89 19.91 39.14
C LYS A 365 -2.62 20.78 39.17
N SER A 366 -2.24 21.37 38.04
CA SER A 366 -1.06 22.24 37.95
C SER A 366 -1.23 23.51 38.78
N GLU A 367 -2.43 24.10 38.76
CA GLU A 367 -2.77 25.28 39.57
C GLU A 367 -2.74 24.95 41.07
N LEU A 368 -3.37 23.83 41.47
CA LEU A 368 -3.35 23.35 42.86
C LEU A 368 -1.94 23.00 43.34
N GLN A 369 -1.10 22.45 42.48
CA GLN A 369 0.29 22.15 42.81
C GLN A 369 1.10 23.44 43.03
N THR A 370 0.90 24.46 42.20
CA THR A 370 1.51 25.78 42.41
C THR A 370 1.04 26.41 43.72
N ALA A 371 -0.25 26.33 44.01
CA ALA A 371 -0.82 26.87 45.25
C ALA A 371 -0.31 26.14 46.50
N LEU A 372 -0.05 24.83 46.39
CA LEU A 372 0.57 24.04 47.46
C LEU A 372 2.01 24.48 47.73
N GLU A 373 2.81 24.66 46.68
CA GLU A 373 4.20 25.14 46.81
C GLU A 373 4.27 26.53 47.45
N GLU A 374 3.34 27.44 47.11
CA GLU A 374 3.23 28.75 47.76
C GLU A 374 2.85 28.66 49.24
N ALA A 375 1.94 27.74 49.59
CA ALA A 375 1.53 27.51 50.97
C ALA A 375 2.66 26.88 51.82
N GLU A 376 3.42 25.94 51.25
CA GLU A 376 4.59 25.34 51.89
C GLU A 376 5.69 26.37 52.15
N ALA A 377 5.97 27.26 51.18
CA ALA A 377 6.92 28.36 51.37
C ALA A 377 6.47 29.35 52.46
N ALA A 378 5.16 29.62 52.57
CA ALA A 378 4.62 30.46 53.64
C ALA A 378 4.75 29.79 55.02
N LEU A 379 4.56 28.47 55.10
CA LEU A 379 4.72 27.70 56.32
C LEU A 379 6.17 27.71 56.82
N GLU A 380 7.16 27.45 55.94
CA GLU A 380 8.58 27.52 56.32
C GLU A 380 8.99 28.89 56.87
N HIS A 381 8.41 29.96 56.30
CA HIS A 381 8.66 31.32 56.76
C HIS A 381 8.08 31.58 58.16
N GLU A 382 6.88 31.07 58.47
CA GLU A 382 6.29 31.17 59.80
C GLU A 382 7.02 30.29 60.84
N GLU A 383 7.43 29.08 60.46
CA GLU A 383 8.26 28.21 61.32
C GLU A 383 9.60 28.88 61.68
N SER A 384 10.22 29.56 60.72
CA SER A 384 11.44 30.34 60.95
C SER A 384 11.24 31.49 61.95
N LYS A 385 10.07 32.15 61.93
CA LYS A 385 9.72 33.17 62.93
C LYS A 385 9.52 32.57 64.31
N ILE A 386 8.82 31.43 64.40
CA ILE A 386 8.60 30.72 65.67
C ILE A 386 9.94 30.33 66.29
N LEU A 387 10.88 29.81 65.49
CA LEU A 387 12.21 29.46 65.97
C LEU A 387 12.96 30.67 66.51
N ARG A 388 12.85 31.83 65.84
CA ARG A 388 13.48 33.08 66.29
C ARG A 388 12.88 33.57 67.61
N VAL A 389 11.55 33.51 67.75
CA VAL A 389 10.85 33.85 69.01
C VAL A 389 11.21 32.88 70.13
N GLN A 390 11.36 31.58 69.85
CA GLN A 390 11.81 30.60 70.85
C GLN A 390 13.24 30.88 71.34
N LEU A 391 14.14 31.30 70.45
CA LEU A 391 15.50 31.69 70.83
C LEU A 391 15.51 32.95 71.70
N GLU A 392 14.75 33.98 71.33
CA GLU A 392 14.59 35.20 72.15
C GLU A 392 13.99 34.88 73.53
N LEU A 393 12.96 34.02 73.59
CA LEU A 393 12.35 33.59 74.85
C LEU A 393 13.37 32.87 75.74
N THR A 394 14.22 32.02 75.16
CA THR A 394 15.26 31.29 75.89
C THR A 394 16.33 32.24 76.42
N GLN A 395 16.71 33.26 75.65
CA GLN A 395 17.66 34.29 76.05
C GLN A 395 17.11 35.13 77.21
N VAL A 396 15.86 35.61 77.11
CA VAL A 396 15.19 36.36 78.20
C VAL A 396 15.09 35.52 79.47
N LYS A 397 14.78 34.23 79.35
CA LYS A 397 14.73 33.31 80.49
C LYS A 397 16.10 33.22 81.18
N SER A 398 17.19 33.09 80.42
CA SER A 398 18.55 33.06 80.96
C SER A 398 18.96 34.38 81.64
N GLU A 399 18.51 35.53 81.14
CA GLU A 399 18.75 36.83 81.77
C GLU A 399 17.99 37.00 83.08
N ILE A 400 16.75 36.49 83.15
CA ILE A 400 15.95 36.47 84.37
C ILE A 400 16.61 35.57 85.42
N ASP A 401 17.03 34.36 85.04
CA ASP A 401 17.71 33.43 85.95
C ASP A 401 19.01 34.04 86.51
N ARG A 402 19.76 34.79 85.68
CA ARG A 402 20.96 35.52 86.14
C ARG A 402 20.64 36.64 87.13
N LYS A 403 19.58 37.42 86.89
CA LYS A 403 19.12 38.46 87.82
C LYS A 403 18.64 37.89 89.15
N ILE A 404 18.02 36.70 89.13
CA ILE A 404 17.61 35.99 90.35
C ILE A 404 18.87 35.59 91.15
N ALA A 405 19.87 35.01 90.49
CA ALA A 405 21.13 34.64 91.15
C ALA A 405 21.87 35.85 91.75
N GLU A 406 21.92 36.99 91.04
CA GLU A 406 22.49 38.24 91.54
C GLU A 406 21.73 38.77 92.78
N LYS A 407 20.40 38.60 92.82
CA LYS A 407 19.57 38.99 93.97
C LYS A 407 19.72 38.05 95.17
N ASP A 408 19.90 36.76 94.94
CA ASP A 408 20.13 35.78 96.00
C ASP A 408 21.50 35.99 96.69
N GLU A 409 22.53 36.41 95.94
CA GLU A 409 23.83 36.81 96.53
C GLU A 409 23.73 38.08 97.39
N GLU A 410 22.92 39.07 97.01
CA GLU A 410 22.64 40.25 97.85
C GLU A 410 21.94 39.86 99.16
N ILE A 411 21.01 38.91 99.12
CA ILE A 411 20.28 38.41 100.29
C ILE A 411 21.20 37.62 101.23
N GLU A 412 22.10 36.80 100.69
CA GLU A 412 23.13 36.09 101.46
C GLU A 412 24.08 37.06 102.18
N GLN A 413 24.49 38.15 101.51
CA GLN A 413 25.35 39.20 102.09
C GLN A 413 24.67 39.91 103.29
N ILE A 414 23.37 40.17 103.20
CA ILE A 414 22.57 40.78 104.28
C ILE A 414 22.40 39.81 105.46
N LYS A 415 22.13 38.52 105.20
CA LYS A 415 22.03 37.48 106.25
C LYS A 415 23.31 37.35 107.07
N ARG A 416 24.49 37.40 106.43
CA ARG A 416 25.80 37.31 107.11
C ARG A 416 26.16 38.55 107.95
N ASN A 417 25.50 39.69 107.73
CA ASN A 417 25.67 40.90 108.53
C ASN A 417 24.70 40.94 109.73
N SER A 418 23.48 40.41 109.58
CA SER A 418 22.49 40.32 110.66
C SER A 418 22.82 39.23 111.69
N GLN A 419 23.50 38.15 111.30
CA GLN A 419 23.92 37.06 112.21
C GLN A 419 24.98 37.52 113.24
N ARG A 420 25.85 38.48 112.88
CA ARG A 420 26.91 39.01 113.76
C ARG A 420 26.40 39.94 114.88
N VAL A 421 25.17 40.43 114.79
CA VAL A 421 24.54 41.30 115.81
C VAL A 421 23.78 40.48 116.86
N ILE A 422 23.29 39.29 116.49
CA ILE A 422 22.50 38.40 117.36
C ILE A 422 23.40 37.71 118.41
N GLU A 423 24.66 37.42 118.06
CA GLU A 423 25.64 36.79 118.97
C GLU A 423 26.12 37.72 120.11
N SER A 424 25.87 39.04 120.02
CA SER A 424 26.25 40.03 121.05
C SER A 424 25.18 40.26 122.13
N MET A 425 23.94 39.80 121.94
CA MET A 425 22.82 40.01 122.89
C MET A 425 22.48 38.76 123.71
N GLN A 426 23.11 37.62 123.43
CA GLN A 426 22.79 36.33 124.01
C GLN A 426 23.62 35.98 125.26
N SER A 427 24.48 36.89 125.72
CA SER A 427 25.34 36.74 126.91
C SER A 427 24.74 37.33 128.20
N THR A 428 23.55 37.94 128.15
CA THR A 428 22.94 38.64 129.30
C THR A 428 21.64 37.98 129.79
N LEU A 429 21.24 36.84 129.21
CA LEU A 429 19.98 36.16 129.55
C LEU A 429 20.20 34.79 130.25
N ASP A 430 21.42 34.25 130.21
CA ASP A 430 21.73 32.91 130.71
C ASP A 430 22.02 32.82 132.23
N ALA A 431 21.94 33.95 132.93
CA ALA A 431 22.35 34.03 134.33
C ALA A 431 21.23 34.38 135.29
N GLU A 432 19.97 33.98 135.04
CA GLU A 432 19.09 33.82 136.18
C GLU A 432 17.97 32.81 135.95
N VAL A 433 18.26 31.60 136.44
CA VAL A 433 17.34 30.95 137.38
C VAL A 433 16.01 30.52 136.78
N ARG A 434 15.67 29.24 136.62
CA ARG A 434 16.15 27.99 137.20
C ARG A 434 15.02 27.05 136.74
N SER A 435 15.33 26.06 135.91
CA SER A 435 15.68 24.74 136.44
C SER A 435 14.63 24.17 137.41
N ARG A 436 13.37 24.09 136.97
CA ARG A 436 12.46 23.04 137.49
C ARG A 436 11.24 22.68 136.65
N ASN A 437 10.74 23.55 135.76
CA ASN A 437 9.46 23.31 135.06
C ASN A 437 9.56 22.90 133.57
N ASP A 438 10.76 22.85 132.97
CA ASP A 438 10.90 22.57 131.53
C ASP A 438 11.01 21.08 131.17
N ALA A 439 11.34 20.21 132.14
CA ALA A 439 11.47 18.77 131.90
C ALA A 439 10.12 18.08 131.55
N ILE A 440 8.99 18.63 132.00
CA ILE A 440 7.65 18.05 131.73
C ILE A 440 7.08 18.53 130.39
N ARG A 441 7.48 19.72 129.93
CA ARG A 441 7.00 20.31 128.66
C ARG A 441 7.74 19.74 127.44
N ILE A 442 9.03 19.42 127.59
CA ILE A 442 9.86 18.79 126.55
C ILE A 442 9.39 17.35 126.27
N LYS A 443 8.97 16.58 127.29
CA LYS A 443 8.44 15.22 127.11
C LYS A 443 7.20 15.17 126.20
N LYS A 444 6.23 16.08 126.38
CA LYS A 444 5.02 16.17 125.55
C LYS A 444 5.29 16.67 124.12
N LYS A 445 6.32 17.49 123.94
CA LYS A 445 6.75 17.96 122.61
C LYS A 445 7.46 16.84 121.84
N MET A 446 8.32 16.08 122.51
CA MET A 446 9.00 14.92 121.90
C MET A 446 8.03 13.78 121.55
N GLU A 447 6.93 13.57 122.28
CA GLU A 447 5.87 12.62 121.90
C GLU A 447 5.08 13.09 120.66
N GLY A 448 4.90 14.40 120.46
CA GLY A 448 4.30 14.97 119.25
C GLY A 448 5.23 14.93 118.04
N ASP A 449 6.50 15.30 118.23
CA ASP A 449 7.53 15.27 117.20
C ASP A 449 7.81 13.82 116.73
N LEU A 450 7.70 12.83 117.64
CA LEU A 450 7.82 11.40 117.29
C LEU A 450 6.67 10.92 116.39
N ASN A 451 5.43 11.31 116.71
CA ASN A 451 4.25 10.98 115.91
C ASN A 451 4.30 11.66 114.52
N GLU A 452 4.80 12.89 114.46
CA GLU A 452 4.95 13.62 113.20
C GLU A 452 6.07 13.00 112.33
N MET A 453 7.18 12.57 112.94
CA MET A 453 8.22 11.81 112.25
C MET A 453 7.74 10.42 111.79
N GLU A 454 6.90 9.72 112.55
CA GLU A 454 6.32 8.43 112.11
C GLU A 454 5.40 8.59 110.89
N ILE A 455 4.59 9.67 110.85
CA ILE A 455 3.76 9.99 109.69
C ILE A 455 4.63 10.37 108.49
N GLN A 456 5.66 11.20 108.68
CA GLN A 456 6.60 11.56 107.61
C GLN A 456 7.37 10.33 107.09
N LEU A 457 7.80 9.42 107.96
CA LEU A 457 8.45 8.18 107.58
C LEU A 457 7.52 7.26 106.79
N SER A 458 6.25 7.17 107.18
CA SER A 458 5.21 6.44 106.45
C SER A 458 4.97 7.04 105.05
N HIS A 459 4.89 8.37 104.94
CA HIS A 459 4.72 9.06 103.67
C HIS A 459 5.94 8.93 102.75
N ALA A 460 7.15 9.04 103.32
CA ALA A 460 8.41 8.82 102.61
C ALA A 460 8.55 7.38 102.12
N ASN A 461 8.17 6.39 102.94
CA ASN A 461 8.17 4.98 102.54
C ASN A 461 7.15 4.70 101.43
N ARG A 462 5.98 5.34 101.46
CA ARG A 462 4.98 5.23 100.39
C ARG A 462 5.48 5.84 99.09
N GLN A 463 6.06 7.05 99.13
CA GLN A 463 6.68 7.68 97.96
C GLN A 463 7.84 6.86 97.40
N ALA A 464 8.68 6.26 98.26
CA ALA A 464 9.76 5.39 97.83
C ALA A 464 9.22 4.13 97.12
N SER A 465 8.13 3.54 97.62
CA SER A 465 7.49 2.39 96.97
C SER A 465 6.84 2.76 95.63
N GLU A 466 6.22 3.94 95.52
CA GLU A 466 5.63 4.44 94.26
C GLU A 466 6.71 4.78 93.23
N ALA A 467 7.81 5.43 93.65
CA ALA A 467 8.97 5.68 92.81
C ALA A 467 9.64 4.39 92.32
N GLN A 468 9.74 3.35 93.16
CA GLN A 468 10.25 2.04 92.74
C GLN A 468 9.34 1.35 91.71
N LYS A 469 8.02 1.52 91.81
CA LYS A 469 7.08 1.01 90.78
C LYS A 469 7.22 1.76 89.47
N GLN A 470 7.33 3.08 89.51
CA GLN A 470 7.57 3.89 88.30
C GLN A 470 8.91 3.54 87.64
N LEU A 471 9.97 3.34 88.43
CA LEU A 471 11.28 2.92 87.91
C LEU A 471 11.20 1.58 87.17
N ARG A 472 10.47 0.59 87.71
CA ARG A 472 10.26 -0.71 87.04
C ARG A 472 9.48 -0.57 85.73
N ASN A 473 8.48 0.31 85.68
CA ASN A 473 7.72 0.57 84.45
C ASN A 473 8.60 1.24 83.38
N VAL A 474 9.40 2.23 83.76
CA VAL A 474 10.33 2.91 82.83
C VAL A 474 11.42 1.93 82.35
N GLN A 475 11.91 1.04 83.21
CA GLN A 475 12.84 -0.03 82.81
C GLN A 475 12.22 -1.01 81.82
N GLY A 476 10.93 -1.34 81.97
CA GLY A 476 10.19 -2.14 81.00
C GLY A 476 10.09 -1.45 79.64
N GLN A 477 9.65 -0.18 79.63
CA GLN A 477 9.55 0.62 78.40
C GLN A 477 10.89 0.80 77.69
N LEU A 478 11.98 0.99 78.45
CA LEU A 478 13.33 1.08 77.89
C LEU A 478 13.74 -0.23 77.20
N LYS A 479 13.40 -1.38 77.79
CA LYS A 479 13.72 -2.69 77.23
C LYS A 479 12.95 -2.96 75.94
N ASP A 480 11.67 -2.59 75.89
CA ASP A 480 10.84 -2.73 74.68
C ASP A 480 11.34 -1.80 73.56
N ALA A 481 11.72 -0.56 73.89
CA ALA A 481 12.33 0.36 72.95
C ALA A 481 13.69 -0.13 72.41
N GLN A 482 14.50 -0.78 73.24
CA GLN A 482 15.76 -1.42 72.81
C GLN A 482 15.51 -2.57 71.82
N LEU A 483 14.50 -3.41 72.07
CA LEU A 483 14.15 -4.50 71.14
C LEU A 483 13.68 -3.96 69.77
N HIS A 484 12.86 -2.91 69.76
CA HIS A 484 12.45 -2.26 68.52
C HIS A 484 13.60 -1.62 67.76
N LEU A 485 14.58 -1.03 68.47
CA LEU A 485 15.78 -0.49 67.85
C LEU A 485 16.63 -1.60 67.22
N ASP A 486 16.83 -2.72 67.91
CA ASP A 486 17.60 -3.85 67.39
C ASP A 486 16.94 -4.47 66.14
N GLU A 487 15.60 -4.55 66.12
CA GLU A 487 14.84 -5.03 64.96
C GLU A 487 14.95 -4.06 63.77
N ALA A 488 14.86 -2.75 64.02
CA ALA A 488 15.02 -1.73 62.99
C ALA A 488 16.45 -1.73 62.39
N ILE A 489 17.48 -1.93 63.21
CA ILE A 489 18.87 -2.04 62.75
C ILE A 489 19.05 -3.27 61.85
N ARG A 490 18.48 -4.43 62.20
CA ARG A 490 18.54 -5.62 61.35
C ARG A 490 17.84 -5.40 60.01
N SER A 491 16.64 -4.82 60.03
CA SER A 491 15.93 -4.50 58.79
C SER A 491 16.70 -3.51 57.92
N GLN A 492 17.42 -2.56 58.53
CA GLN A 492 18.29 -1.63 57.81
C GLN A 492 19.48 -2.35 57.14
N GLU A 493 20.08 -3.35 57.80
CA GLU A 493 21.16 -4.16 57.24
C GLU A 493 20.69 -4.99 56.03
N ASP A 494 19.52 -5.65 56.15
CA ASP A 494 18.92 -6.42 55.05
C ASP A 494 18.65 -5.52 53.82
N MET A 495 18.13 -4.31 54.05
CA MET A 495 17.85 -3.36 52.97
C MET A 495 19.14 -2.85 52.31
N LYS A 496 20.23 -2.65 53.07
CA LYS A 496 21.54 -2.30 52.50
C LYS A 496 22.09 -3.40 51.60
N GLU A 497 21.94 -4.66 51.99
CA GLU A 497 22.36 -5.79 51.16
C GLU A 497 21.55 -5.87 49.85
N GLN A 498 20.24 -5.64 49.92
CA GLN A 498 19.39 -5.59 48.73
C GLN A 498 19.80 -4.46 47.77
N VAL A 499 20.08 -3.26 48.28
CA VAL A 499 20.58 -2.13 47.48
C VAL A 499 21.90 -2.51 46.79
N ALA A 500 22.85 -3.09 47.52
CA ALA A 500 24.14 -3.52 46.95
C ALA A 500 24.01 -4.62 45.89
N MET A 501 22.97 -5.47 45.97
CA MET A 501 22.67 -6.47 44.94
C MET A 501 22.08 -5.81 43.68
N VAL A 502 21.16 -4.86 43.85
CA VAL A 502 20.54 -4.13 42.75
C VAL A 502 21.55 -3.25 42.02
N GLU A 503 22.45 -2.57 42.73
CA GLU A 503 23.54 -1.79 42.13
C GLU A 503 24.47 -2.65 41.27
N ARG A 504 24.83 -3.84 41.75
CA ARG A 504 25.63 -4.80 40.96
C ARG A 504 24.92 -5.23 39.68
N ARG A 505 23.60 -5.49 39.76
CA ARG A 505 22.79 -5.84 38.58
C ARG A 505 22.70 -4.67 37.60
N ASN A 506 22.54 -3.45 38.09
CA ASN A 506 22.49 -2.24 37.26
C ASN A 506 23.81 -2.03 36.51
N ASN A 507 24.95 -2.21 37.19
CA ASN A 507 26.27 -2.09 36.57
C ASN A 507 26.49 -3.13 35.45
N LEU A 508 26.00 -4.37 35.63
CA LEU A 508 26.06 -5.38 34.57
C LEU A 508 25.19 -5.01 33.36
N MET A 509 23.98 -4.51 33.60
CA MET A 509 23.10 -4.04 32.52
C MET A 509 23.68 -2.84 31.77
N LEU A 510 24.36 -1.91 32.47
CA LEU A 510 25.04 -0.79 31.84
C LEU A 510 26.19 -1.26 30.92
N ALA A 511 26.97 -2.24 31.35
CA ALA A 511 28.03 -2.82 30.52
C ALA A 511 27.48 -3.51 29.26
N GLU A 512 26.37 -4.26 29.38
CA GLU A 512 25.70 -4.89 28.24
C GLU A 512 25.15 -3.85 27.25
N ILE A 513 24.59 -2.74 27.76
CA ILE A 513 24.13 -1.61 26.92
C ILE A 513 25.30 -0.97 26.16
N GLU A 514 26.46 -0.80 26.79
CA GLU A 514 27.65 -0.26 26.13
C GLU A 514 28.18 -1.18 25.02
N GLU A 515 28.19 -2.49 25.25
CA GLU A 515 28.59 -3.48 24.24
C GLU A 515 27.63 -3.49 23.04
N LEU A 516 26.32 -3.45 23.29
CA LEU A 516 25.31 -3.36 22.24
C LEU A 516 25.40 -2.05 21.45
N ARG A 517 25.73 -0.93 22.11
CA ARG A 517 25.96 0.36 21.42
C ARG A 517 27.17 0.28 20.49
N ALA A 518 28.27 -0.32 20.93
CA ALA A 518 29.46 -0.50 20.09
C ALA A 518 29.17 -1.39 18.86
N ALA A 519 28.41 -2.48 19.04
CA ALA A 519 27.99 -3.35 17.94
C ALA A 519 27.06 -2.63 16.96
N LEU A 520 26.15 -1.79 17.46
CA LEU A 520 25.28 -0.97 16.63
C LEU A 520 26.07 0.03 15.77
N GLU A 521 27.03 0.73 16.37
CA GLU A 521 27.86 1.71 15.64
C GLU A 521 28.70 1.03 14.53
N GLN A 522 29.26 -0.16 14.82
CA GLN A 522 29.97 -0.95 13.81
C GLN A 522 29.04 -1.37 12.66
N THR A 523 27.81 -1.77 12.99
CA THR A 523 26.80 -2.17 11.99
C THR A 523 26.36 -0.98 11.14
N GLU A 524 26.19 0.20 11.73
CA GLU A 524 25.86 1.43 11.00
C GLU A 524 26.96 1.84 10.01
N ARG A 525 28.24 1.66 10.38
CA ARG A 525 29.35 1.88 9.45
C ARG A 525 29.31 0.90 8.28
N GLY A 526 29.06 -0.38 8.55
CA GLY A 526 28.90 -1.40 7.50
C GLY A 526 27.74 -1.07 6.55
N ARG A 527 26.60 -0.62 7.10
CA ARG A 527 25.42 -0.20 6.33
C ARG A 527 25.76 0.96 5.39
N LYS A 528 26.47 1.99 5.85
CA LYS A 528 26.86 3.14 5.02
C LYS A 528 27.77 2.75 3.84
N VAL A 529 28.68 1.80 4.06
CA VAL A 529 29.55 1.29 2.98
C VAL A 529 28.71 0.55 1.94
N ALA A 530 27.81 -0.33 2.36
CA ALA A 530 26.90 -1.06 1.46
C ALA A 530 25.94 -0.13 0.70
N GLU A 531 25.43 0.94 1.34
CA GLU A 531 24.62 1.97 0.67
C GLU A 531 25.42 2.67 -0.43
N THR A 532 26.69 2.98 -0.18
CA THR A 532 27.55 3.63 -1.17
C THR A 532 27.78 2.70 -2.37
N GLU A 533 28.10 1.42 -2.12
CA GLU A 533 28.25 0.41 -3.18
C GLU A 533 26.96 0.20 -4.00
N LEU A 534 25.79 0.28 -3.36
CA LEU A 534 24.50 0.20 -4.04
C LEU A 534 24.25 1.40 -4.97
N VAL A 535 24.63 2.61 -4.54
CA VAL A 535 24.53 3.82 -5.36
C VAL A 535 25.43 3.69 -6.60
N ASP A 536 26.69 3.31 -6.43
CA ASP A 536 27.63 3.10 -7.54
C ASP A 536 27.12 2.03 -8.53
N ALA A 537 26.56 0.93 -8.02
CA ALA A 537 25.97 -0.11 -8.86
C ALA A 537 24.74 0.40 -9.62
N SER A 538 23.90 1.20 -8.98
CA SER A 538 22.69 1.79 -9.59
C SER A 538 23.04 2.78 -10.69
N GLU A 539 24.06 3.63 -10.50
CA GLU A 539 24.58 4.52 -11.54
C GLU A 539 25.10 3.73 -12.75
N ARG A 540 25.82 2.62 -12.51
CA ARG A 540 26.30 1.73 -13.57
C ARG A 540 25.16 1.07 -14.34
N VAL A 541 24.10 0.65 -13.66
CA VAL A 541 22.89 0.11 -14.31
C VAL A 541 22.21 1.18 -15.15
N GLY A 542 22.09 2.42 -14.67
CA GLY A 542 21.55 3.54 -15.43
C GLY A 542 22.34 3.82 -16.71
N LEU A 543 23.68 3.79 -16.63
CA LEU A 543 24.55 3.98 -17.79
C LEU A 543 24.38 2.84 -18.81
N LEU A 544 24.33 1.59 -18.36
CA LEU A 544 24.07 0.44 -19.24
C LEU A 544 22.67 0.50 -19.87
N HIS A 545 21.65 0.94 -19.14
CA HIS A 545 20.30 1.09 -19.65
C HIS A 545 20.21 2.14 -20.77
N SER A 546 20.87 3.29 -20.58
CA SER A 546 20.93 4.34 -21.62
C SER A 546 21.68 3.86 -22.87
N GLN A 547 22.79 3.14 -22.72
CA GLN A 547 23.52 2.52 -23.83
C GLN A 547 22.66 1.50 -24.57
N ASN A 548 21.96 0.63 -23.83
CA ASN A 548 21.10 -0.40 -24.44
C ASN A 548 19.92 0.23 -25.19
N THR A 549 19.34 1.30 -24.65
CA THR A 549 18.28 2.07 -25.34
C THR A 549 18.79 2.70 -26.64
N SER A 550 19.99 3.26 -26.63
CA SER A 550 20.65 3.78 -27.84
C SER A 550 20.85 2.67 -28.89
N LEU A 551 21.35 1.50 -28.46
CA LEU A 551 21.55 0.34 -29.33
C LEU A 551 20.24 -0.19 -29.94
N ILE A 552 19.16 -0.24 -29.16
CA ILE A 552 17.83 -0.62 -29.65
C ILE A 552 17.34 0.36 -30.72
N ASN A 553 17.55 1.66 -30.54
CA ASN A 553 17.16 2.66 -31.54
C ASN A 553 17.98 2.52 -32.83
N THR A 554 19.28 2.27 -32.74
CA THR A 554 20.10 1.97 -33.93
C THR A 554 19.68 0.67 -34.60
N LYS A 555 19.32 -0.37 -33.83
CA LYS A 555 18.83 -1.64 -34.37
C LYS A 555 17.53 -1.42 -35.16
N LYS A 556 16.55 -0.71 -34.58
CA LYS A 556 15.28 -0.39 -35.26
C LYS A 556 15.49 0.37 -36.56
N LYS A 557 16.45 1.31 -36.58
CA LYS A 557 16.82 2.05 -37.78
C LYS A 557 17.40 1.11 -38.86
N LEU A 558 18.34 0.25 -38.47
CA LEU A 558 18.93 -0.72 -39.39
C LEU A 558 17.90 -1.74 -39.90
N GLU A 559 16.94 -2.16 -39.07
CA GLU A 559 15.83 -3.02 -39.50
C GLU A 559 14.93 -2.31 -40.52
N ALA A 560 14.63 -1.02 -40.33
CA ALA A 560 13.87 -0.23 -41.29
C ALA A 560 14.63 -0.06 -42.62
N ASP A 561 15.93 0.25 -42.56
CA ASP A 561 16.78 0.36 -43.75
C ASP A 561 16.85 -0.99 -44.49
N LEU A 562 16.89 -2.11 -43.77
CA LEU A 562 16.92 -3.45 -44.36
C LEU A 562 15.60 -3.80 -45.07
N ILE A 563 14.45 -3.43 -44.49
CA ILE A 563 13.14 -3.60 -45.14
C ILE A 563 13.05 -2.73 -46.40
N GLN A 564 13.56 -1.49 -46.35
CA GLN A 564 13.60 -0.61 -47.51
C GLN A 564 14.44 -1.22 -48.65
N ILE A 565 15.66 -1.68 -48.34
CA ILE A 565 16.54 -2.30 -49.33
C ILE A 565 15.93 -3.58 -49.90
N GLN A 566 15.24 -4.38 -49.09
CA GLN A 566 14.50 -5.55 -49.57
C GLN A 566 13.43 -5.16 -50.60
N GLY A 567 12.65 -4.11 -50.34
CA GLY A 567 11.68 -3.58 -51.30
C GLY A 567 12.34 -3.10 -52.60
N GLU A 568 13.44 -2.34 -52.50
CA GLU A 568 14.19 -1.88 -53.68
C GLU A 568 14.74 -3.05 -54.51
N VAL A 569 15.18 -4.13 -53.87
CA VAL A 569 15.63 -5.35 -54.55
C VAL A 569 14.47 -6.07 -55.23
N GLU A 570 13.31 -6.17 -54.59
CA GLU A 570 12.11 -6.79 -55.20
C GLU A 570 11.63 -5.99 -56.42
N ASP A 571 11.61 -4.67 -56.34
CA ASP A 571 11.26 -3.78 -57.45
C ASP A 571 12.25 -3.94 -58.62
N ALA A 572 13.57 -3.96 -58.33
CA ALA A 572 14.59 -4.17 -59.35
C ALA A 572 14.49 -5.55 -60.02
N VAL A 573 14.17 -6.60 -59.25
CA VAL A 573 13.93 -7.95 -59.80
C VAL A 573 12.69 -7.95 -60.70
N GLN A 574 11.63 -7.25 -60.32
CA GLN A 574 10.42 -7.17 -61.13
C GLN A 574 10.66 -6.37 -62.42
N GLU A 575 11.42 -5.28 -62.38
CA GLU A 575 11.83 -4.53 -63.56
C GLU A 575 12.69 -5.38 -64.51
N ALA A 576 13.65 -6.14 -63.97
CA ALA A 576 14.47 -7.05 -64.76
C ALA A 576 13.64 -8.11 -65.49
N ARG A 577 12.64 -8.70 -64.81
CA ARG A 577 11.69 -9.65 -65.43
C ARG A 577 10.88 -9.01 -66.56
N ASN A 578 10.35 -7.80 -66.31
CA ASN A 578 9.58 -7.07 -67.32
C ASN A 578 10.44 -6.73 -68.55
N ALA A 579 11.72 -6.40 -68.35
CA ALA A 579 12.67 -6.17 -69.43
C ALA A 579 12.98 -7.47 -70.21
N GLU A 580 13.12 -8.60 -69.51
CA GLU A 580 13.34 -9.90 -70.13
C GLU A 580 12.15 -10.34 -71.00
N GLU A 581 10.91 -10.12 -70.54
CA GLU A 581 9.71 -10.38 -71.34
C GLU A 581 9.64 -9.52 -72.61
N LYS A 582 9.98 -8.23 -72.49
CA LYS A 582 10.06 -7.32 -73.65
C LYS A 582 11.13 -7.77 -74.64
N ALA A 583 12.29 -8.19 -74.15
CA ALA A 583 13.37 -8.72 -74.99
C ALA A 583 12.94 -10.01 -75.70
N LYS A 584 12.30 -10.95 -74.99
CA LYS A 584 11.74 -12.17 -75.59
C LYS A 584 10.74 -11.86 -76.68
N LYS A 585 9.83 -10.91 -76.44
CA LYS A 585 8.84 -10.47 -77.43
C LYS A 585 9.51 -9.89 -78.68
N ALA A 586 10.49 -9.01 -78.50
CA ALA A 586 11.25 -8.44 -79.61
C ALA A 586 12.02 -9.52 -80.41
N ILE A 587 12.56 -10.54 -79.75
CA ILE A 587 13.22 -11.67 -80.42
C ILE A 587 12.21 -12.48 -81.26
N THR A 588 11.01 -12.77 -80.73
CA THR A 588 9.96 -13.44 -81.52
C THR A 588 9.49 -12.60 -82.70
N ASP A 589 9.31 -11.29 -82.51
CA ASP A 589 8.88 -10.39 -83.59
C ASP A 589 9.96 -10.30 -84.68
N ALA A 590 11.24 -10.24 -84.30
CA ALA A 590 12.36 -10.27 -85.25
C ALA A 590 12.45 -11.60 -86.01
N ALA A 591 12.19 -12.74 -85.34
CA ALA A 591 12.13 -14.04 -85.99
C ALA A 591 10.98 -14.15 -87.00
N MET A 592 9.79 -13.62 -86.65
CA MET A 592 8.65 -13.55 -87.57
C MET A 592 8.94 -12.67 -88.78
N MET A 593 9.51 -11.47 -88.56
CA MET A 593 9.90 -10.58 -89.67
C MET A 593 10.97 -11.21 -90.57
N ALA A 594 11.92 -11.98 -90.01
CA ALA A 594 12.90 -12.71 -90.80
C ALA A 594 12.27 -13.81 -91.66
N GLU A 595 11.26 -14.52 -91.14
CA GLU A 595 10.48 -15.53 -91.87
C GLU A 595 9.65 -14.89 -93.00
N GLU A 596 9.01 -13.75 -92.73
CA GLU A 596 8.26 -12.97 -93.72
C GLU A 596 9.18 -12.42 -94.82
N LEU A 597 10.34 -11.87 -94.45
CA LEU A 597 11.33 -11.39 -95.41
C LEU A 597 11.84 -12.53 -96.29
N LYS A 598 12.06 -13.73 -95.72
CA LYS A 598 12.47 -14.90 -96.49
C LYS A 598 11.39 -15.35 -97.47
N LYS A 599 10.12 -15.38 -97.05
CA LYS A 599 8.99 -15.64 -97.95
C LYS A 599 8.92 -14.61 -99.08
N GLU A 600 9.13 -13.34 -98.76
CA GLU A 600 9.12 -12.26 -99.76
C GLU A 600 10.33 -12.33 -100.70
N GLN A 601 11.49 -12.77 -100.21
CA GLN A 601 12.66 -13.05 -101.05
C GLN A 601 12.42 -14.24 -101.98
N ASP A 602 11.75 -15.30 -101.50
CA ASP A 602 11.39 -16.46 -102.32
C ASP A 602 10.34 -16.12 -103.38
N THR A 603 9.33 -15.31 -103.03
CA THR A 603 8.35 -14.78 -104.01
C THR A 603 9.02 -13.85 -105.01
N SER A 604 9.91 -12.95 -104.56
CA SER A 604 10.69 -12.08 -105.43
C SER A 604 11.58 -12.88 -106.39
N ALA A 605 12.33 -13.87 -105.90
CA ALA A 605 13.17 -14.74 -106.72
C ALA A 605 12.34 -15.61 -107.69
N HIS A 606 11.11 -15.98 -107.33
CA HIS A 606 10.18 -16.63 -108.25
C HIS A 606 9.69 -15.66 -109.33
N LEU A 607 9.28 -14.46 -108.95
CA LEU A 607 8.87 -13.38 -109.86
C LEU A 607 10.01 -12.97 -110.80
N GLU A 608 11.25 -12.98 -110.34
CA GLU A 608 12.43 -12.65 -111.14
C GLU A 608 12.76 -13.75 -112.15
N ARG A 609 12.56 -15.02 -111.79
CA ARG A 609 12.58 -16.14 -112.76
C ARG A 609 11.46 -16.02 -113.79
N MET A 610 10.25 -15.67 -113.35
CA MET A 610 9.10 -15.43 -114.23
C MET A 610 9.35 -14.24 -115.17
N LYS A 611 9.94 -13.16 -114.64
CA LYS A 611 10.38 -11.99 -115.40
C LYS A 611 11.43 -12.38 -116.43
N LYS A 612 12.42 -13.22 -116.08
CA LYS A 612 13.46 -13.67 -117.02
C LYS A 612 12.88 -14.51 -118.16
N ASN A 613 11.89 -15.36 -117.87
CA ASN A 613 11.13 -16.08 -118.89
C ASN A 613 10.32 -15.12 -119.77
N LEU A 614 9.67 -14.13 -119.14
CA LEU A 614 8.93 -13.08 -119.84
C LEU A 614 9.87 -12.18 -120.66
N GLU A 615 11.09 -11.90 -120.22
CA GLU A 615 12.13 -11.15 -120.94
C GLU A 615 12.63 -11.92 -122.16
N VAL A 616 12.68 -13.26 -122.10
CA VAL A 616 12.99 -14.09 -123.28
C VAL A 616 11.83 -14.02 -124.29
N THR A 617 10.57 -14.12 -123.84
CA THR A 617 9.41 -13.92 -124.73
C THR A 617 9.29 -12.48 -125.24
N VAL A 618 9.65 -11.49 -124.42
CA VAL A 618 9.71 -10.09 -124.81
C VAL A 618 10.84 -9.89 -125.79
N LYS A 619 12.03 -10.48 -125.65
CA LYS A 619 13.10 -10.41 -126.67
C LYS A 619 12.70 -11.02 -128.01
N ASP A 620 11.95 -12.12 -128.01
CA ASP A 620 11.42 -12.74 -129.23
C ASP A 620 10.35 -11.85 -129.90
N LEU A 621 9.51 -11.21 -129.08
CA LEU A 621 8.57 -10.17 -129.52
C LEU A 621 9.27 -8.84 -129.88
N GLN A 622 10.40 -8.50 -129.25
CA GLN A 622 11.20 -7.30 -129.45
C GLN A 622 11.97 -7.41 -130.77
N HIS A 623 12.38 -8.61 -131.18
CA HIS A 623 12.94 -8.83 -132.51
C HIS A 623 11.87 -8.64 -133.62
N ARG A 624 10.62 -9.06 -133.34
CA ARG A 624 9.45 -8.78 -134.20
C ARG A 624 8.95 -7.33 -134.11
N LEU A 625 9.29 -6.63 -133.02
CA LEU A 625 8.94 -5.23 -132.77
C LEU A 625 10.02 -4.27 -133.27
N ASP A 626 11.31 -4.65 -133.31
CA ASP A 626 12.43 -3.88 -133.89
C ASP A 626 12.32 -3.78 -135.41
N GLU A 627 11.61 -4.72 -136.06
CA GLU A 627 11.18 -4.60 -137.46
C GLU A 627 9.97 -3.65 -137.65
N ALA A 628 9.22 -3.35 -136.59
CA ALA A 628 8.03 -2.49 -136.60
C ALA A 628 8.22 -1.11 -135.92
N GLU A 629 9.23 -0.93 -135.07
CA GLU A 629 9.50 0.27 -134.25
C GLU A 629 10.55 1.21 -134.84
N ASN A 630 11.16 0.87 -135.99
CA ASN A 630 11.84 1.86 -136.85
C ASN A 630 10.88 2.89 -137.47
N LEU A 631 9.58 2.81 -137.17
CA LEU A 631 8.53 3.69 -137.72
C LEU A 631 7.65 4.41 -136.68
N ALA A 632 7.92 4.33 -135.37
CA ALA A 632 7.09 5.05 -134.39
C ALA A 632 7.79 5.44 -133.07
N MET A 633 9.09 5.76 -133.12
CA MET A 633 9.78 6.46 -132.03
C MET A 633 9.17 7.84 -131.77
N LYS A 634 8.24 7.92 -130.79
CA LYS A 634 8.03 9.05 -129.84
C LYS A 634 6.77 8.86 -128.96
N GLY A 635 6.95 8.48 -127.68
CA GLY A 635 5.90 8.74 -126.68
C GLY A 635 5.99 7.96 -125.36
N GLY A 636 6.71 8.47 -124.34
CA GLY A 636 6.81 7.81 -123.04
C GLY A 636 6.99 8.73 -121.83
N LYS A 637 6.48 9.97 -121.87
CA LYS A 637 6.64 10.99 -120.81
C LYS A 637 5.66 10.82 -119.62
N LYS A 638 5.03 9.64 -119.43
CA LYS A 638 3.92 9.45 -118.45
C LYS A 638 4.21 8.50 -117.29
N GLN A 639 5.36 7.82 -117.27
CA GLN A 639 5.75 6.91 -116.17
C GLN A 639 6.55 7.62 -115.06
N LEU A 640 7.21 8.74 -115.37
CA LEU A 640 8.00 9.50 -114.40
C LEU A 640 7.14 10.23 -113.35
N GLN A 641 5.97 10.75 -113.74
CA GLN A 641 5.07 11.48 -112.83
C GLN A 641 4.42 10.62 -111.74
N LYS A 642 4.34 9.29 -111.93
CA LYS A 642 3.70 8.39 -110.96
C LYS A 642 4.64 7.93 -109.84
N LEU A 643 5.95 8.01 -110.07
CA LEU A 643 6.99 7.68 -109.08
C LEU A 643 7.36 8.90 -108.21
N GLU A 644 7.35 10.11 -108.77
CA GLU A 644 7.63 11.35 -108.02
C GLU A 644 6.52 11.71 -107.01
N ALA A 645 5.26 11.33 -107.26
CA ALA A 645 4.15 11.58 -106.33
C ALA A 645 4.22 10.70 -105.07
N ARG A 646 4.74 9.47 -105.20
CA ARG A 646 4.78 8.49 -104.10
C ARG A 646 5.96 8.70 -103.15
N VAL A 647 7.04 9.31 -103.64
CA VAL A 647 8.17 9.73 -102.80
C VAL A 647 7.78 10.93 -101.93
N ARG A 648 7.03 11.91 -102.47
CA ARG A 648 6.54 13.06 -101.69
C ARG A 648 5.53 12.71 -100.61
N GLU A 649 4.74 11.66 -100.80
CA GLU A 649 3.72 11.22 -99.83
C GLU A 649 4.39 10.53 -98.62
N LEU A 650 5.41 9.70 -98.87
CA LEU A 650 6.19 9.03 -97.82
C LEU A 650 7.11 9.98 -97.04
N GLU A 651 7.66 11.02 -97.69
CA GLU A 651 8.42 12.07 -97.00
C GLU A 651 7.54 12.89 -96.04
N GLY A 652 6.26 13.09 -96.37
CA GLY A 652 5.30 13.81 -95.51
C GLY A 652 4.85 13.01 -94.28
N GLU A 653 4.72 11.70 -94.38
CA GLU A 653 4.37 10.83 -93.24
C GLU A 653 5.50 10.77 -92.21
N VAL A 654 6.76 10.71 -92.64
CA VAL A 654 7.95 10.73 -91.76
C VAL A 654 8.07 12.06 -91.01
N ASP A 655 7.81 13.19 -91.68
CA ASP A 655 7.85 14.52 -91.06
C ASP A 655 6.70 14.74 -90.06
N SER A 656 5.53 14.12 -90.31
CA SER A 656 4.39 14.14 -89.39
C SER A 656 4.65 13.35 -88.10
N GLU A 657 5.40 12.24 -88.20
CA GLU A 657 5.71 11.38 -87.07
C GLU A 657 6.88 11.90 -86.23
N GLN A 658 7.84 12.59 -86.86
CA GLN A 658 8.83 13.38 -86.12
C GLN A 658 8.19 14.54 -85.33
N ARG A 659 7.11 15.17 -85.84
CA ARG A 659 6.37 16.20 -85.10
C ARG A 659 5.57 15.63 -83.93
N ARG A 660 4.92 14.46 -84.08
CA ARG A 660 4.26 13.76 -82.96
C ARG A 660 5.25 13.35 -81.87
N GLY A 661 6.44 12.87 -82.25
CA GLY A 661 7.52 12.57 -81.31
C GLY A 661 7.98 13.80 -80.52
N ALA A 662 8.11 14.96 -81.18
CA ALA A 662 8.50 16.22 -80.54
C ALA A 662 7.44 16.76 -79.55
N ASP A 663 6.15 16.59 -79.84
CA ASP A 663 5.07 17.00 -78.95
C ASP A 663 4.87 16.02 -77.77
N ALA A 664 5.11 14.73 -77.97
CA ALA A 664 5.16 13.75 -76.87
C ALA A 664 6.27 14.06 -75.85
N ILE A 665 7.47 14.45 -76.33
CA ILE A 665 8.60 14.85 -75.47
C ILE A 665 8.30 16.13 -74.69
N LYS A 666 7.57 17.10 -75.28
CA LYS A 666 7.09 18.28 -74.55
C LYS A 666 6.05 17.93 -73.49
N GLY A 667 5.17 16.97 -73.79
CA GLY A 667 4.20 16.42 -72.83
C GLY A 667 4.89 15.79 -71.62
N VAL A 668 5.90 14.93 -71.85
CA VAL A 668 6.69 14.31 -70.79
C VAL A 668 7.36 15.37 -69.91
N ARG A 669 8.01 16.39 -70.49
CA ARG A 669 8.63 17.49 -69.72
C ARG A 669 7.62 18.33 -68.92
N LYS A 670 6.38 18.46 -69.41
CA LYS A 670 5.29 19.14 -68.68
C LYS A 670 4.81 18.30 -67.49
N TYR A 671 4.69 16.98 -67.67
CA TYR A 671 4.36 16.07 -66.58
C TYR A 671 5.50 15.94 -65.56
N GLU A 672 6.77 15.95 -65.97
CA GLU A 672 7.92 15.99 -65.06
C GLU A 672 7.94 17.26 -64.20
N ARG A 673 7.60 18.43 -64.78
CA ARG A 673 7.43 19.66 -63.99
C ARG A 673 6.24 19.59 -63.04
N ARG A 674 5.11 19.03 -63.48
CA ARG A 674 3.92 18.81 -62.65
C ARG A 674 4.22 17.89 -61.47
N VAL A 675 5.00 16.82 -61.69
CA VAL A 675 5.46 15.92 -60.64
C VAL A 675 6.36 16.66 -59.66
N LYS A 676 7.34 17.43 -60.13
CA LYS A 676 8.20 18.25 -59.25
C LYS A 676 7.43 19.30 -58.44
N GLU A 677 6.44 19.97 -59.03
CA GLU A 677 5.54 20.89 -58.32
C GLU A 677 4.69 20.16 -57.26
N LEU A 678 4.14 18.99 -57.59
CA LEU A 678 3.38 18.18 -56.64
C LEU A 678 4.25 17.62 -55.51
N THR A 679 5.51 17.24 -55.79
CA THR A 679 6.46 16.81 -54.77
C THR A 679 6.81 17.97 -53.83
N TYR A 680 7.05 19.16 -54.36
CA TYR A 680 7.29 20.37 -53.55
C TYR A 680 6.07 20.75 -52.71
N GLN A 681 4.87 20.69 -53.28
CA GLN A 681 3.60 20.90 -52.56
C GLN A 681 3.43 19.88 -51.43
N THR A 682 3.76 18.62 -51.67
CA THR A 682 3.68 17.56 -50.66
C THR A 682 4.69 17.78 -49.52
N GLU A 683 5.89 18.28 -49.82
CA GLU A 683 6.87 18.66 -48.79
C GLU A 683 6.43 19.88 -47.97
N GLU A 684 5.78 20.86 -48.62
CA GLU A 684 5.22 22.04 -47.96
C GLU A 684 4.02 21.68 -47.07
N ASP A 685 3.14 20.80 -47.56
CA ASP A 685 2.01 20.28 -46.79
C ASP A 685 2.48 19.44 -45.60
N LYS A 686 3.54 18.63 -45.73
CA LYS A 686 4.17 17.93 -44.60
C LYS A 686 4.70 18.91 -43.53
N LYS A 687 5.34 20.01 -43.95
CA LYS A 687 5.80 21.05 -43.02
C LYS A 687 4.62 21.77 -42.34
N ASN A 688 3.53 22.01 -43.06
CA ASN A 688 2.32 22.59 -42.51
C ASN A 688 1.61 21.66 -41.52
N ILE A 689 1.54 20.36 -41.81
CA ILE A 689 1.02 19.34 -40.88
C ILE A 689 1.87 19.30 -39.60
N SER A 690 3.20 19.33 -39.72
CA SER A 690 4.09 19.39 -38.54
C SER A 690 3.84 20.64 -37.70
N ARG A 691 3.66 21.81 -38.33
CA ARG A 691 3.33 23.05 -37.60
C ARG A 691 1.95 23.02 -36.96
N LEU A 692 0.97 22.38 -37.61
CA LEU A 692 -0.36 22.18 -37.05
C LEU A 692 -0.32 21.22 -35.86
N GLN A 693 0.51 20.17 -35.92
CA GLN A 693 0.70 19.26 -34.80
C GLN A 693 1.31 19.99 -33.58
N ASP A 694 2.34 20.81 -33.79
CA ASP A 694 2.92 21.65 -32.72
C ASP A 694 1.89 22.64 -32.13
N LEU A 695 0.99 23.16 -32.97
CA LEU A 695 -0.08 24.05 -32.52
C LEU A 695 -1.16 23.29 -31.72
N VAL A 696 -1.51 22.08 -32.15
CA VAL A 696 -2.42 21.18 -31.42
C VAL A 696 -1.85 20.83 -30.05
N ASP A 697 -0.56 20.51 -29.97
CA ASP A 697 0.08 20.16 -28.70
C ASP A 697 0.15 21.37 -27.74
N LYS A 698 0.42 22.57 -28.27
CA LYS A 698 0.34 23.82 -27.48
C LYS A 698 -1.08 24.15 -27.03
N LEU A 699 -2.09 23.90 -27.87
CA LEU A 699 -3.49 24.09 -27.52
C LEU A 699 -3.94 23.06 -26.48
N GLN A 700 -3.50 21.80 -26.56
CA GLN A 700 -3.78 20.78 -25.55
C GLN A 700 -3.16 21.12 -24.19
N LEU A 701 -1.95 21.68 -24.16
CA LEU A 701 -1.35 22.21 -22.94
C LEU A 701 -2.16 23.38 -22.35
N LYS A 702 -2.65 24.29 -23.19
CA LYS A 702 -3.56 25.36 -22.77
C LYS A 702 -4.90 24.84 -22.26
N VAL A 703 -5.47 23.82 -22.90
CA VAL A 703 -6.71 23.17 -22.45
C VAL A 703 -6.51 22.52 -21.08
N LYS A 704 -5.38 21.85 -20.84
CA LYS A 704 -5.03 21.33 -19.51
C LYS A 704 -4.91 22.44 -18.46
N SER A 705 -4.27 23.57 -18.82
CA SER A 705 -4.15 24.73 -17.93
C SER A 705 -5.51 25.35 -17.62
N TYR A 706 -6.38 25.53 -18.62
CA TYR A 706 -7.73 26.07 -18.41
C TYR A 706 -8.63 25.10 -17.66
N LYS A 707 -8.47 23.79 -17.87
CA LYS A 707 -9.18 22.78 -17.10
C LYS A 707 -8.82 22.85 -15.62
N ARG A 708 -7.53 22.95 -15.29
CA ARG A 708 -7.06 23.15 -13.92
C ARG A 708 -7.58 24.47 -13.31
N GLN A 709 -7.60 25.55 -14.09
CA GLN A 709 -8.12 26.84 -13.65
C GLN A 709 -9.65 26.81 -13.44
N ALA A 710 -10.38 26.05 -14.25
CA ALA A 710 -11.82 25.82 -14.08
C ALA A 710 -12.11 24.95 -12.84
N GLU A 711 -11.32 23.90 -12.60
CA GLU A 711 -11.40 23.07 -11.40
C GLU A 711 -11.12 23.89 -10.13
N GLU A 712 -10.08 24.73 -10.12
CA GLU A 712 -9.79 25.65 -9.01
C GLU A 712 -10.92 26.69 -8.78
N SER A 713 -11.54 27.18 -9.86
CA SER A 713 -12.69 28.10 -9.76
C SER A 713 -13.96 27.40 -9.29
N GLU A 714 -14.18 26.13 -9.66
CA GLU A 714 -15.30 25.32 -9.21
C GLU A 714 -15.17 24.95 -7.73
N GLU A 715 -13.94 24.67 -7.27
CA GLU A 715 -13.65 24.43 -5.85
C GLU A 715 -13.89 25.69 -5.00
N GLN A 716 -13.50 26.86 -5.50
CA GLN A 716 -13.83 28.14 -4.85
C GLN A 716 -15.33 28.41 -4.84
N ALA A 717 -16.04 28.15 -5.94
CA ALA A 717 -17.49 28.31 -6.02
C ALA A 717 -18.23 27.37 -5.05
N ASN A 718 -17.77 26.12 -4.92
CA ASN A 718 -18.33 25.15 -3.97
C ASN A 718 -18.06 25.54 -2.51
N SER A 719 -16.88 26.08 -2.21
CA SER A 719 -16.57 26.66 -0.90
C SER A 719 -17.48 27.84 -0.57
N HIS A 720 -17.72 28.74 -1.53
CA HIS A 720 -18.67 29.85 -1.38
C HIS A 720 -20.13 29.37 -1.25
N LEU A 721 -20.54 28.35 -2.00
CA LEU A 721 -21.89 27.78 -1.94
C LEU A 721 -22.14 27.06 -0.59
N SER A 722 -21.13 26.38 -0.06
CA SER A 722 -21.17 25.77 1.27
C SER A 722 -21.32 26.83 2.37
N ARG A 723 -20.56 27.95 2.29
CA ARG A 723 -20.73 29.09 3.20
C ARG A 723 -22.10 29.75 3.05
N TYR A 724 -22.60 29.91 1.82
CA TYR A 724 -23.94 30.46 1.57
C TYR A 724 -25.03 29.58 2.19
N ARG A 725 -24.96 28.25 2.02
CA ARG A 725 -25.91 27.31 2.65
C ARG A 725 -25.86 27.38 4.17
N LYS A 726 -24.66 27.53 4.75
CA LYS A 726 -24.51 27.70 6.20
C LYS A 726 -25.17 28.99 6.70
N VAL A 727 -24.93 30.12 6.02
CA VAL A 727 -25.55 31.41 6.35
C VAL A 727 -27.06 31.39 6.11
N GLN A 728 -27.52 30.71 5.06
CA GLN A 728 -28.95 30.53 4.79
C GLN A 728 -29.63 29.72 5.90
N HIS A 729 -29.00 28.65 6.37
CA HIS A 729 -29.53 27.86 7.48
C HIS A 729 -29.55 28.66 8.80
N GLU A 730 -28.48 29.42 9.08
CA GLU A 730 -28.44 30.33 10.24
C GLU A 730 -29.51 31.43 10.15
N MET A 731 -29.83 31.91 8.95
CA MET A 731 -30.92 32.87 8.69
C MET A 731 -32.30 32.22 8.88
N GLU A 732 -32.52 31.01 8.37
CA GLU A 732 -33.76 30.26 8.55
C GLU A 732 -34.01 29.95 10.04
N GLU A 733 -32.98 29.54 10.79
CA GLU A 733 -33.07 29.36 12.24
C GLU A 733 -33.32 30.69 13.00
N ALA A 734 -32.79 31.81 12.52
CA ALA A 734 -33.07 33.11 13.09
C ALA A 734 -34.50 33.57 12.77
N GLN A 735 -35.00 33.27 11.58
CA GLN A 735 -36.36 33.53 11.14
C GLN A 735 -37.36 32.71 11.96
N GLU A 736 -37.13 31.40 12.14
CA GLU A 736 -37.98 30.56 12.99
C GLU A 736 -37.99 31.05 14.45
N ARG A 737 -36.83 31.47 14.98
CA ARG A 737 -36.76 32.08 16.32
C ARG A 737 -37.54 33.39 16.40
N ALA A 738 -37.47 34.23 15.37
CA ALA A 738 -38.25 35.46 15.30
C ALA A 738 -39.75 35.17 15.21
N ASP A 739 -40.17 34.22 14.39
CA ASP A 739 -41.58 33.81 14.23
C ASP A 739 -42.13 33.19 15.52
N ILE A 740 -41.32 32.39 16.24
CA ILE A 740 -41.68 31.86 17.56
C ILE A 740 -41.82 33.00 18.57
N ALA A 741 -40.89 33.95 18.60
CA ALA A 741 -40.96 35.11 19.49
C ALA A 741 -42.18 35.99 19.16
N GLU A 742 -42.48 36.21 17.88
CA GLU A 742 -43.63 36.99 17.43
C GLU A 742 -44.96 36.28 17.75
N SER A 743 -45.00 34.95 17.59
CA SER A 743 -46.11 34.09 18.03
C SER A 743 -46.31 34.14 19.54
N GLN A 744 -45.23 34.12 20.33
CA GLN A 744 -45.31 34.27 21.79
C GLN A 744 -45.78 35.67 22.21
N VAL A 745 -45.28 36.74 21.56
CA VAL A 745 -45.74 38.11 21.79
C VAL A 745 -47.22 38.25 21.41
N ASN A 746 -47.66 37.68 20.30
CA ASN A 746 -49.06 37.69 19.90
C ASN A 746 -49.95 36.90 20.88
N LYS A 747 -49.48 35.75 21.39
CA LYS A 747 -50.16 35.03 22.48
C LYS A 747 -50.24 35.85 23.77
N LEU A 748 -49.17 36.57 24.14
CA LEU A 748 -49.17 37.45 25.31
C LEU A 748 -50.08 38.66 25.12
N ARG A 749 -50.12 39.26 23.92
CA ARG A 749 -51.08 40.32 23.56
C ARG A 749 -52.52 39.82 23.59
N ALA A 750 -52.79 38.62 23.09
CA ALA A 750 -54.11 37.98 23.16
C ALA A 750 -54.53 37.72 24.62
N LYS A 751 -53.64 37.16 25.45
CA LYS A 751 -53.87 37.00 26.90
C LYS A 751 -54.05 38.33 27.63
N SER A 752 -53.31 39.37 27.28
CA SER A 752 -53.50 40.70 27.85
C SER A 752 -54.86 41.29 27.48
N ARG A 753 -55.37 41.04 26.26
CA ARG A 753 -56.73 41.45 25.85
C ARG A 753 -57.82 40.64 26.57
N GLU A 754 -57.58 39.36 26.87
CA GLU A 754 -58.49 38.54 27.69
C GLU A 754 -58.50 38.96 29.16
N ILE A 755 -57.36 39.34 29.74
CA ILE A 755 -57.25 39.85 31.12
C ILE A 755 -57.94 41.21 31.27
N VAL A 756 -57.87 42.08 30.25
CA VAL A 756 -58.64 43.35 30.24
C VAL A 756 -60.14 43.07 30.13
N LYS A 757 -60.57 42.11 29.31
CA LYS A 757 -61.99 41.71 29.22
C LYS A 757 -62.54 41.04 30.47
N THR A 758 -61.72 40.31 31.24
CA THR A 758 -62.17 39.68 32.50
C THR A 758 -62.19 40.65 33.67
N LYS A 759 -61.51 41.81 33.59
CA LYS A 759 -61.66 42.90 34.56
C LYS A 759 -62.89 43.79 34.32
N GLU A 760 -63.48 43.78 33.13
CA GLU A 760 -64.69 44.57 32.81
C GLU A 760 -66.01 43.80 33.05
N THR A 761 -65.97 42.53 33.47
CA THR A 761 -67.17 41.73 33.78
C THR A 761 -67.27 41.33 35.26
N GLY A 762 -66.59 42.09 36.13
CA GLY A 762 -66.54 41.86 37.57
C GLY A 762 -66.64 43.15 38.39
N GLU A 763 -67.47 44.10 37.93
CA GLU A 763 -68.17 45.12 38.74
C GLU A 763 -69.55 45.36 38.15
#